data_AF-A0A9J6NZS0-F1
#
_entry.id   AF-A0A9J6NZS0-F1
#
_cell.length_a   1.000
_cell.length_b   1.000
_cell.length_c   1.000
_cell.angle_alpha   90.00
_cell.angle_beta   90.00
_cell.angle_gamma   90.00
#
_symmetry.space_group_name_H-M   'P 1'
#
loop_
_entity.id
_entity.type
_entity.pdbx_description
1 polymer ?
#
loop_
_entity_poly.entity_id
_entity_poly.type
_entity_poly.pdbx_seq_one_letter_code
_entity_poly.pdbx_strand_id
1 'polypeptide(L)'
;MLGKKNIEIKGARQNNLKNIDVNIPRDKITVITGVSGSGKSSLAFDIVYGEGQRRFLDSLPTFSRSRISQLKKPEVDFVFGLSPVIAIEQKRGLVNPRSTVGTMTDIYDYMRLLYSTSGTAKCPYCGEKFDVKTSGQIVESVLSLPQGTKIEFLTPAYKLYGEEYAYLFNEIRQKGYNNLIIDGNRVDISEEIEIDEYCDHDIKIVIDRFEIKNNIEKNLTNSLETALEVIGEHVLIAEFISEDVSQEVKEKFYSSFGCPEHHVTMANIESQYFAFNNVGSACRTCGGIGTTKKADPRLMIAKHDKSINQGAFDQGVYNCRGEVSGKHILMYNLSVHYNFSLDTPFKELSEEAKDILFYGTKGEKITIESPPNFNKRNYLIGRTIQFSGYVNRTEHWYREVTREDKVNEANLEWFKKKMVEHTCPDCGGKKLKRQRFDILIGDKDIHEVCWMQLTELYDFIEGLTFPEDKKYIAEPIVKEIKKRVSLLVEIGLDYLSLGRRADTISGGEAQRIRLASQISSGLMGMIYILDEPSIGLHARDSKKVINILNHLRELGNTVIVVEHDMETIENADNIIEIGPGPGIHGGEIVETGTISHIKKSKRSLTGRYLCGKELIEVPKERRKHNGNNLTILGARENNLKDLDINIPLGVLVCVSGVSGSGKSTLVNEIIYKKLRSIGDPRIIPGEHRDLEGHEHINNIININQSPIGKNSRSNPATYIGLFDSIRRLFMNTHEAKDKGYTISNFSFNSKNSGRCEHCKGEGKIVTKLQFMPDVEIVCPICKGQRYKKEILDIKYKGKNIYEILDMSIEEAAEFFKEKKNIHHKIDILNQLGLGYVKLGQSSTTLSGGEAQRIKLAAELGKIKSGTNNLYILDEPTTGLHISDIKKLLKCLNLFVEKGHSLLVIEHNLEVLKTADHIIDLGPEGGKNGGYVVAQGTPEEVKEVKESVTGEFLKKVL
;
A
#
# COMPACT_ATOMS: atom_id res chain seq x y z
N MET A 1 28.67 21.19 -33.04
CA MET A 1 27.40 21.91 -32.79
C MET A 1 27.39 22.31 -31.32
N LEU A 2 27.52 23.61 -31.02
CA LEU A 2 27.39 24.13 -29.65
C LEU A 2 26.03 23.69 -29.10
N GLY A 3 26.01 22.85 -28.06
CA GLY A 3 24.77 22.39 -27.44
C GLY A 3 23.95 23.60 -27.01
N LYS A 4 22.70 23.70 -27.50
CA LYS A 4 21.78 24.78 -27.09
C LYS A 4 21.71 24.81 -25.56
N LYS A 5 21.81 26.01 -24.97
CA LYS A 5 21.84 26.21 -23.51
C LYS A 5 20.47 25.98 -22.82
N ASN A 6 19.38 25.98 -23.59
CA ASN A 6 18.01 25.93 -23.07
C ASN A 6 17.18 24.85 -23.77
N ILE A 7 16.18 24.31 -23.05
CA ILE A 7 15.02 23.62 -23.60
C ILE A 7 14.00 24.70 -23.98
N GLU A 8 13.64 24.77 -25.26
CA GLU A 8 12.73 25.79 -25.79
C GLU A 8 11.37 25.16 -26.05
N ILE A 9 10.32 25.68 -25.42
CA ILE A 9 8.94 25.27 -25.62
C ILE A 9 8.22 26.43 -26.31
N LYS A 10 7.61 26.16 -27.47
CA LYS A 10 6.91 27.18 -28.26
C LYS A 10 5.46 26.79 -28.53
N GLY A 11 4.56 27.75 -28.35
CA GLY A 11 3.14 27.61 -28.62
C GLY A 11 2.46 26.49 -27.83
N ALA A 12 2.75 26.37 -26.54
CA ALA A 12 2.12 25.37 -25.67
C ALA A 12 0.65 25.73 -25.39
N ARG A 13 -0.27 24.81 -25.73
CA ARG A 13 -1.73 24.99 -25.67
C ARG A 13 -2.47 23.87 -24.93
N GLN A 14 -1.73 22.93 -24.35
CA GLN A 14 -2.32 21.80 -23.62
C GLN A 14 -3.21 22.27 -22.46
N ASN A 15 -4.43 21.72 -22.38
CA ASN A 15 -5.45 22.05 -21.38
C ASN A 15 -5.83 23.55 -21.37
N ASN A 16 -5.36 24.31 -20.37
CA ASN A 16 -5.67 25.73 -20.20
C ASN A 16 -4.52 26.67 -20.60
N LEU A 17 -3.40 26.14 -21.11
CA LEU A 17 -2.26 26.95 -21.52
C LEU A 17 -2.61 27.85 -22.72
N LYS A 18 -2.26 29.14 -22.64
CA LYS A 18 -2.65 30.16 -23.62
C LYS A 18 -1.57 30.41 -24.67
N ASN A 19 -1.21 29.37 -25.42
CA ASN A 19 -0.21 29.44 -26.49
C ASN A 19 1.13 30.02 -26.00
N ILE A 20 1.63 29.49 -24.90
CA ILE A 20 2.78 30.07 -24.19
C ILE A 20 4.11 29.63 -24.80
N ASP A 21 5.08 30.55 -24.72
CA ASP A 21 6.48 30.32 -25.04
C ASP A 21 7.30 30.37 -23.75
N VAL A 22 8.15 29.37 -23.52
CA VAL A 22 9.00 29.34 -22.32
C VAL A 22 10.33 28.64 -22.59
N ASN A 23 11.38 29.18 -21.97
CA ASN A 23 12.72 28.61 -22.04
C ASN A 23 13.11 28.09 -20.66
N ILE A 24 13.58 26.84 -20.62
CA ILE A 24 14.07 26.19 -19.40
C ILE A 24 15.59 26.01 -19.54
N PRO A 25 16.42 26.57 -18.65
CA PRO A 25 17.87 26.40 -18.73
C PRO A 25 18.26 24.93 -18.49
N ARG A 26 19.21 24.43 -19.27
CA ARG A 26 19.81 23.10 -19.06
C ARG A 26 20.77 23.11 -17.89
N ASP A 27 20.95 21.93 -17.28
CA ASP A 27 21.91 21.65 -16.20
C ASP A 27 21.67 22.52 -14.95
N LYS A 28 20.40 22.88 -14.75
CA LYS A 28 19.91 23.78 -13.70
C LYS A 28 18.66 23.21 -13.04
N ILE A 29 18.37 23.67 -11.82
CA ILE A 29 17.11 23.40 -11.13
C ILE A 29 16.11 24.49 -11.51
N THR A 30 15.05 24.12 -12.24
CA THR A 30 13.94 25.00 -12.58
C THR A 30 12.71 24.64 -11.76
N VAL A 31 12.19 25.57 -10.97
CA VAL A 31 10.94 25.40 -10.23
C VAL A 31 9.78 26.05 -10.97
N ILE A 32 8.73 25.28 -11.23
CA ILE A 32 7.46 25.75 -11.79
C ILE A 32 6.48 25.93 -10.63
N THR A 33 6.02 27.17 -10.42
CA THR A 33 5.14 27.53 -9.29
C THR A 33 3.90 28.30 -9.74
N GLY A 34 2.96 28.56 -8.82
CA GLY A 34 1.70 29.27 -9.07
C GLY A 34 0.48 28.59 -8.45
N VAL A 35 -0.70 29.20 -8.54
CA VAL A 35 -1.93 28.72 -7.86
C VAL A 35 -2.40 27.32 -8.33
N SER A 36 -3.18 26.61 -7.50
CA SER A 36 -3.76 25.30 -7.87
C SER A 36 -4.56 25.44 -9.17
N GLY A 37 -4.30 24.57 -10.17
CA GLY A 37 -4.99 24.64 -11.46
C GLY A 37 -4.48 25.74 -12.42
N SER A 38 -3.35 26.40 -12.16
CA SER A 38 -2.81 27.42 -13.07
C SER A 38 -2.26 26.89 -14.40
N GLY A 39 -1.94 25.59 -14.49
CA GLY A 39 -1.35 24.96 -15.69
C GLY A 39 0.07 24.38 -15.48
N LYS A 40 0.57 24.33 -14.24
CA LYS A 40 1.91 23.79 -13.90
C LYS A 40 2.15 22.37 -14.40
N SER A 41 1.28 21.44 -14.01
CA SER A 41 1.38 20.04 -14.42
C SER A 41 1.14 19.86 -15.92
N SER A 42 0.35 20.74 -16.55
CA SER A 42 0.16 20.73 -18.00
C SER A 42 1.43 21.11 -18.75
N LEU A 43 2.21 22.06 -18.24
CA LEU A 43 3.52 22.36 -18.81
C LEU A 43 4.53 21.24 -18.53
N ALA A 44 4.67 20.83 -17.26
CA ALA A 44 5.71 19.89 -16.84
C ALA A 44 5.45 18.45 -17.32
N PHE A 45 4.28 17.89 -17.04
CA PHE A 45 3.97 16.49 -17.29
C PHE A 45 3.31 16.28 -18.66
N ASP A 46 2.25 17.03 -18.97
CA ASP A 46 1.51 16.77 -20.22
C ASP A 46 2.32 17.18 -21.47
N ILE A 47 3.14 18.23 -21.38
CA ILE A 47 3.98 18.70 -22.49
C ILE A 47 5.40 18.15 -22.41
N VAL A 48 6.20 18.51 -21.39
CA VAL A 48 7.64 18.15 -21.40
C VAL A 48 7.83 16.64 -21.24
N TYR A 49 7.21 16.02 -20.23
CA TYR A 49 7.26 14.55 -20.08
C TYR A 49 6.54 13.85 -21.23
N GLY A 50 5.35 14.32 -21.63
CA GLY A 50 4.60 13.76 -22.76
C GLY A 50 5.40 13.72 -24.07
N GLU A 51 6.07 14.81 -24.44
CA GLU A 51 6.96 14.85 -25.62
C GLU A 51 8.20 13.98 -25.44
N GLY A 52 8.79 13.95 -24.24
CA GLY A 52 9.94 13.11 -23.93
C GLY A 52 9.65 11.62 -24.05
N GLN A 53 8.55 11.18 -23.44
CA GLN A 53 8.06 9.81 -23.53
C GLN A 53 7.75 9.45 -24.97
N ARG A 54 7.01 10.31 -25.71
CA ARG A 54 6.69 10.06 -27.11
C ARG A 54 7.94 9.88 -27.97
N ARG A 55 8.94 10.76 -27.83
CA ARG A 55 10.21 10.67 -28.58
C ARG A 55 10.98 9.40 -28.25
N PHE A 56 10.99 9.00 -26.98
CA PHE A 56 11.59 7.73 -26.55
C PHE A 56 10.87 6.53 -27.20
N LEU A 57 9.54 6.50 -27.19
CA LEU A 57 8.78 5.43 -27.82
C LEU A 57 8.95 5.39 -29.34
N ASP A 58 9.08 6.54 -29.99
CA ASP A 58 9.34 6.63 -31.41
C ASP A 58 10.73 6.08 -31.78
N SER A 59 11.66 6.01 -30.82
CA SER A 59 12.99 5.39 -30.99
C SER A 59 13.02 3.88 -30.77
N LEU A 60 11.93 3.28 -30.26
CA LEU A 60 11.87 1.82 -30.04
C LEU A 60 11.78 1.05 -31.38
N PRO A 61 12.25 -0.22 -31.40
CA PRO A 61 12.13 -1.07 -32.57
C PRO A 61 10.69 -1.20 -33.07
N THR A 62 10.50 -1.31 -34.39
CA THR A 62 9.18 -1.38 -35.06
C THR A 62 8.24 -2.43 -34.46
N PHE A 63 8.77 -3.57 -34.01
CA PHE A 63 8.01 -4.63 -33.36
C PHE A 63 7.38 -4.21 -32.03
N SER A 64 8.11 -3.45 -31.20
CA SER A 64 7.58 -2.91 -29.95
C SER A 64 6.62 -1.77 -30.24
N ARG A 65 6.93 -0.92 -31.24
CA ARG A 65 6.10 0.22 -31.62
C ARG A 65 4.74 -0.19 -32.19
N SER A 66 4.64 -1.29 -32.96
CA SER A 66 3.37 -1.77 -33.52
C SER A 66 2.39 -2.31 -32.47
N ARG A 67 2.90 -2.69 -31.29
CA ARG A 67 2.10 -3.16 -30.14
C ARG A 67 1.72 -2.05 -29.17
N ILE A 68 2.26 -0.85 -29.36
CA ILE A 68 1.97 0.32 -28.55
C ILE A 68 0.97 1.16 -29.34
N SER A 69 -0.18 1.46 -28.72
CA SER A 69 -1.13 2.39 -29.32
C SER A 69 -0.46 3.75 -29.52
N GLN A 70 -0.69 4.41 -30.66
CA GLN A 70 -0.14 5.74 -30.91
C GLN A 70 -0.57 6.69 -29.78
N LEU A 71 0.41 7.18 -29.01
CA LEU A 71 0.14 8.17 -27.98
C LEU A 71 -0.37 9.47 -28.63
N LYS A 72 -1.37 10.10 -28.00
CA LYS A 72 -1.82 11.43 -28.41
C LYS A 72 -0.62 12.39 -28.31
N LYS A 73 -0.34 13.12 -29.39
CA LYS A 73 0.68 14.19 -29.35
C LYS A 73 0.21 15.31 -28.40
N PRO A 74 1.07 15.81 -27.50
CA PRO A 74 0.79 17.01 -26.74
C PRO A 74 0.48 18.21 -27.65
N GLU A 75 -0.40 19.10 -27.19
CA GLU A 75 -0.79 20.28 -27.96
C GLU A 75 0.25 21.40 -27.80
N VAL A 76 1.31 21.33 -28.60
CA VAL A 76 2.44 22.27 -28.64
C VAL A 76 2.96 22.40 -30.07
N ASP A 77 3.48 23.56 -30.48
CA ASP A 77 4.02 23.73 -31.84
C ASP A 77 5.34 22.98 -31.99
N PHE A 78 6.28 23.21 -31.06
CA PHE A 78 7.53 22.47 -31.03
C PHE A 78 8.22 22.57 -29.66
N VAL A 79 8.98 21.52 -29.35
CA VAL A 79 9.87 21.49 -28.19
C VAL A 79 11.29 21.16 -28.65
N PHE A 80 12.22 22.10 -28.51
CA PHE A 80 13.63 21.92 -28.91
C PHE A 80 14.53 21.64 -27.70
N GLY A 81 15.59 20.87 -27.93
CA GLY A 81 16.59 20.60 -26.90
C GLY A 81 16.10 19.67 -25.79
N LEU A 82 15.18 18.75 -26.08
CA LEU A 82 14.66 17.78 -25.12
C LEU A 82 15.53 16.52 -25.08
N SER A 83 16.09 16.19 -23.92
CA SER A 83 16.76 14.90 -23.63
C SER A 83 15.71 13.85 -23.17
N PRO A 84 16.07 12.56 -23.03
CA PRO A 84 15.20 11.58 -22.37
C PRO A 84 14.73 12.07 -20.99
N VAL A 85 13.45 11.86 -20.71
CA VAL A 85 12.76 12.44 -19.54
C VAL A 85 12.36 11.33 -18.57
N ILE A 86 12.59 11.57 -17.28
CA ILE A 86 12.13 10.72 -16.19
C ILE A 86 11.17 11.54 -15.33
N ALA A 87 9.92 11.09 -15.20
CA ALA A 87 8.93 11.68 -14.32
C ALA A 87 8.86 10.94 -12.98
N ILE A 88 8.84 11.69 -11.90
CA ILE A 88 8.72 11.19 -10.52
C ILE A 88 7.47 11.82 -9.90
N GLU A 89 6.32 11.20 -10.19
CA GLU A 89 5.00 11.57 -9.67
C GLU A 89 4.68 10.89 -8.33
N GLN A 90 3.74 11.46 -7.60
CA GLN A 90 3.20 10.92 -6.33
C GLN A 90 2.20 9.77 -6.51
N LYS A 91 1.83 9.44 -7.76
CA LYS A 91 0.90 8.35 -8.01
C LYS A 91 1.48 7.05 -7.47
N ARG A 92 0.80 6.51 -6.45
CA ARG A 92 1.06 5.15 -5.95
C ARG A 92 0.93 4.22 -7.15
N GLY A 93 1.99 3.46 -7.42
CA GLY A 93 1.94 2.40 -8.42
C GLY A 93 0.86 1.37 -8.06
N LEU A 94 0.61 0.42 -8.97
CA LEU A 94 -0.26 -0.71 -8.66
C LEU A 94 0.18 -1.36 -7.33
N VAL A 95 -0.77 -1.44 -6.40
CA VAL A 95 -0.57 -2.05 -5.08
C VAL A 95 -0.31 -3.54 -5.27
N ASN A 96 0.96 -3.93 -5.18
CA ASN A 96 1.36 -5.33 -5.18
C ASN A 96 1.76 -5.73 -3.76
N PRO A 97 1.01 -6.65 -3.09
CA PRO A 97 1.29 -7.05 -1.71
C PRO A 97 2.65 -7.75 -1.54
N ARG A 98 3.25 -8.26 -2.64
CA ARG A 98 4.60 -8.83 -2.61
C ARG A 98 5.69 -7.75 -2.64
N SER A 99 5.40 -6.53 -3.08
CA SER A 99 6.42 -5.47 -3.16
C SER A 99 6.78 -4.92 -1.78
N THR A 100 8.07 -4.63 -1.57
CA THR A 100 8.68 -4.09 -0.35
C THR A 100 9.61 -2.92 -0.68
N VAL A 101 10.05 -2.16 0.33
CA VAL A 101 11.09 -1.12 0.17
C VAL A 101 12.34 -1.71 -0.48
N GLY A 102 12.79 -2.89 -0.04
CA GLY A 102 13.96 -3.57 -0.57
C GLY A 102 13.86 -3.90 -2.06
N THR A 103 12.67 -4.30 -2.53
CA THR A 103 12.45 -4.55 -3.97
C THR A 103 12.24 -3.28 -4.79
N MET A 104 11.77 -2.18 -4.17
CA MET A 104 11.62 -0.89 -4.87
C MET A 104 12.96 -0.17 -5.08
N THR A 105 13.97 -0.52 -4.29
CA THR A 105 15.30 0.10 -4.25
C THR A 105 16.37 -0.77 -4.91
N ASP A 106 15.99 -1.96 -5.37
CA ASP A 106 16.84 -3.08 -5.81
C ASP A 106 17.85 -3.56 -4.74
N ILE A 107 17.84 -3.00 -3.52
CA ILE A 107 18.75 -3.40 -2.44
C ILE A 107 18.53 -4.87 -2.10
N TYR A 108 17.28 -5.33 -2.13
CA TYR A 108 16.98 -6.74 -1.87
C TYR A 108 17.65 -7.66 -2.89
N ASP A 109 17.78 -7.27 -4.16
CA ASP A 109 18.44 -8.10 -5.17
C ASP A 109 19.95 -8.22 -4.94
N TYR A 110 20.60 -7.14 -4.51
CA TYR A 110 21.99 -7.19 -4.06
C TYR A 110 22.15 -8.01 -2.76
N MET A 111 21.20 -7.91 -1.82
CA MET A 111 21.20 -8.75 -0.62
C MET A 111 21.08 -10.24 -0.98
N ARG A 112 20.18 -10.60 -1.89
CA ARG A 112 20.05 -11.98 -2.39
C ARG A 112 21.35 -12.48 -3.01
N LEU A 113 22.02 -11.64 -3.79
CA LEU A 113 23.32 -11.97 -4.38
C LEU A 113 24.40 -12.16 -3.31
N LEU A 114 24.45 -11.26 -2.32
CA LEU A 114 25.39 -11.33 -1.20
C LEU A 114 25.21 -12.64 -0.41
N TYR A 115 23.98 -12.99 -0.02
CA TYR A 115 23.66 -14.22 0.71
C TYR A 115 23.97 -15.49 -0.09
N SER A 116 23.71 -15.49 -1.41
CA SER A 116 24.01 -16.65 -2.25
C SER A 116 25.51 -16.90 -2.47
N THR A 117 26.31 -15.83 -2.50
CA THR A 117 27.74 -15.92 -2.86
C THR A 117 28.66 -15.99 -1.64
N SER A 118 28.28 -15.31 -0.55
CA SER A 118 29.14 -15.07 0.61
C SER A 118 28.56 -15.58 1.93
N GLY A 119 27.34 -16.12 1.90
CA GLY A 119 26.68 -16.67 3.09
C GLY A 119 27.33 -17.94 3.62
N THR A 120 27.21 -18.15 4.92
CA THR A 120 27.55 -19.41 5.60
C THR A 120 26.26 -20.13 6.01
N ALA A 121 26.21 -21.45 5.83
CA ALA A 121 25.07 -22.24 6.26
C ALA A 121 25.15 -22.53 7.76
N LYS A 122 23.97 -22.72 8.37
CA LYS A 122 23.79 -23.15 9.75
C LYS A 122 23.03 -24.47 9.76
N CYS A 123 23.46 -25.40 10.60
CA CYS A 123 22.74 -26.65 10.80
C CYS A 123 21.35 -26.37 11.42
N PRO A 124 20.24 -26.87 10.83
CA PRO A 124 18.90 -26.60 11.33
C PRO A 124 18.59 -27.27 12.68
N TYR A 125 19.42 -28.22 13.12
CA TYR A 125 19.25 -28.98 14.36
C TYR A 125 20.11 -28.45 15.52
N CYS A 126 21.45 -28.38 15.38
CA CYS A 126 22.36 -27.88 16.43
C CYS A 126 22.79 -26.41 16.27
N GLY A 127 22.64 -25.83 15.09
CA GLY A 127 23.06 -24.46 14.81
C GLY A 127 24.54 -24.24 14.55
N GLU A 128 25.32 -25.30 14.37
CA GLU A 128 26.71 -25.23 13.93
C GLU A 128 26.83 -24.64 12.51
N LYS A 129 27.87 -23.84 12.27
CA LYS A 129 28.08 -23.14 10.99
C LYS A 129 29.04 -23.92 10.10
N PHE A 130 28.71 -24.03 8.81
CA PHE A 130 29.55 -24.66 7.80
C PHE A 130 29.39 -23.96 6.44
N ASP A 131 30.31 -24.20 5.51
CA ASP A 131 30.26 -23.61 4.19
C ASP A 131 29.23 -24.28 3.28
N VAL A 132 28.54 -23.46 2.49
CA VAL A 132 27.67 -23.94 1.40
C VAL A 132 28.54 -24.59 0.34
N LYS A 133 28.14 -25.77 -0.14
CA LYS A 133 28.87 -26.53 -1.14
C LYS A 133 28.21 -26.51 -2.51
N THR A 134 28.98 -26.79 -3.56
CA THR A 134 28.42 -27.16 -4.86
C THR A 134 28.11 -28.65 -4.92
N SER A 135 27.21 -29.07 -5.83
CA SER A 135 26.99 -30.49 -6.12
C SER A 135 28.30 -31.23 -6.41
N GLY A 136 29.20 -30.61 -7.19
CA GLY A 136 30.54 -31.15 -7.48
C GLY A 136 31.40 -31.35 -6.22
N GLN A 137 31.46 -30.38 -5.31
CA GLN A 137 32.21 -30.51 -4.06
C GLN A 137 31.66 -31.61 -3.14
N ILE A 138 30.35 -31.81 -3.14
CA ILE A 138 29.72 -32.93 -2.42
C ILE A 138 30.14 -34.25 -3.06
N VAL A 139 30.07 -34.35 -4.38
CA VAL A 139 30.49 -35.53 -5.14
C VAL A 139 31.96 -35.87 -4.87
N GLU A 140 32.85 -34.89 -4.89
CA GLU A 140 34.27 -35.07 -4.53
C GLU A 140 34.44 -35.57 -3.09
N SER A 141 33.68 -35.00 -2.14
CA SER A 141 33.70 -35.44 -0.73
C SER A 141 33.27 -36.90 -0.61
N VAL A 142 32.26 -37.32 -1.36
CA VAL A 142 31.73 -38.70 -1.37
C VAL A 142 32.70 -39.65 -2.06
N LEU A 143 33.31 -39.25 -3.19
CA LEU A 143 34.30 -40.04 -3.91
C LEU A 143 35.63 -40.21 -3.14
N SER A 144 35.87 -39.39 -2.12
CA SER A 144 37.02 -39.57 -1.21
C SER A 144 36.88 -40.78 -0.26
N LEU A 145 35.69 -41.38 -0.18
CA LEU A 145 35.43 -42.56 0.63
C LEU A 145 36.04 -43.84 0.00
N PRO A 146 36.41 -44.85 0.81
CA PRO A 146 36.90 -46.13 0.31
C PRO A 146 35.92 -46.83 -0.65
N GLN A 147 36.43 -47.55 -1.65
CA GLN A 147 35.60 -48.35 -2.55
C GLN A 147 34.78 -49.39 -1.78
N GLY A 148 33.54 -49.63 -2.23
CA GLY A 148 32.59 -50.54 -1.60
C GLY A 148 31.79 -49.93 -0.45
N THR A 149 32.12 -48.70 -0.01
CA THR A 149 31.33 -47.96 0.98
C THR A 149 29.91 -47.70 0.48
N LYS A 150 28.90 -47.95 1.33
CA LYS A 150 27.50 -47.70 1.01
C LYS A 150 26.96 -46.49 1.78
N ILE A 151 26.42 -45.52 1.04
CA ILE A 151 25.87 -44.28 1.58
C ILE A 151 24.43 -44.07 1.10
N GLU A 152 23.56 -43.63 2.00
CA GLU A 152 22.19 -43.22 1.69
C GLU A 152 22.09 -41.71 1.82
N PHE A 153 21.41 -41.07 0.87
CA PHE A 153 21.05 -39.66 0.96
C PHE A 153 19.60 -39.49 1.33
N LEU A 154 19.35 -38.62 2.30
CA LEU A 154 18.03 -38.25 2.79
C LEU A 154 17.81 -36.75 2.66
N THR A 155 16.56 -36.33 2.65
CA THR A 155 16.22 -34.90 2.75
C THR A 155 14.95 -34.66 3.55
N PRO A 156 14.88 -33.61 4.40
CA PRO A 156 13.70 -33.36 5.22
C PRO A 156 12.50 -32.89 4.40
N ALA A 157 11.29 -33.27 4.83
CA ALA A 157 10.02 -32.85 4.26
C ALA A 157 9.14 -32.21 5.34
N TYR A 158 8.43 -31.14 4.97
CA TYR A 158 7.66 -30.34 5.93
C TYR A 158 6.18 -30.29 5.53
N LYS A 159 5.30 -30.51 6.50
CA LYS A 159 3.85 -30.32 6.36
C LYS A 159 3.54 -28.83 6.19
N LEU A 160 2.57 -28.51 5.33
CA LEU A 160 2.08 -27.13 5.21
C LEU A 160 1.02 -26.86 6.28
N TYR A 161 1.03 -25.65 6.84
CA TYR A 161 0.00 -25.25 7.79
C TYR A 161 -1.41 -25.42 7.25
N GLY A 162 -2.25 -26.12 8.03
CA GLY A 162 -3.67 -26.31 7.74
C GLY A 162 -3.96 -27.35 6.66
N GLU A 163 -2.95 -28.05 6.14
CA GLU A 163 -3.11 -29.22 5.28
C GLU A 163 -2.89 -30.50 6.10
N GLU A 164 -3.46 -31.61 5.64
CA GLU A 164 -3.26 -32.94 6.23
C GLU A 164 -1.95 -33.58 5.73
N TYR A 165 -1.39 -34.53 6.47
CA TYR A 165 -0.18 -35.26 6.03
C TYR A 165 -0.42 -36.04 4.72
N ALA A 166 -1.64 -36.49 4.48
CA ALA A 166 -2.05 -37.09 3.21
C ALA A 166 -1.78 -36.19 1.99
N TYR A 167 -1.87 -34.86 2.14
CA TYR A 167 -1.52 -33.92 1.07
C TYR A 167 -0.02 -33.94 0.78
N LEU A 168 0.82 -33.90 1.82
CA LEU A 168 2.27 -33.98 1.70
C LEU A 168 2.70 -35.29 1.04
N PHE A 169 2.15 -36.43 1.47
CA PHE A 169 2.48 -37.74 0.91
C PHE A 169 2.08 -37.86 -0.56
N ASN A 170 0.92 -37.32 -0.95
CA ASN A 170 0.52 -37.29 -2.35
C ASN A 170 1.45 -36.45 -3.21
N GLU A 171 1.95 -35.32 -2.70
CA GLU A 171 2.94 -34.51 -3.43
C GLU A 171 4.25 -35.27 -3.62
N ILE A 172 4.76 -35.91 -2.56
CA ILE A 172 5.99 -36.71 -2.62
C ILE A 172 5.84 -37.86 -3.62
N ARG A 173 4.68 -38.53 -3.60
CA ARG A 173 4.34 -39.60 -4.55
C ARG A 173 4.29 -39.10 -6.00
N GLN A 174 3.68 -37.93 -6.25
CA GLN A 174 3.64 -37.33 -7.60
C GLN A 174 5.04 -36.97 -8.13
N LYS A 175 6.00 -36.73 -7.24
CA LYS A 175 7.41 -36.48 -7.59
C LYS A 175 8.24 -37.76 -7.74
N GLY A 176 7.66 -38.94 -7.51
CA GLY A 176 8.28 -40.24 -7.80
C GLY A 176 9.05 -40.89 -6.65
N TYR A 177 8.87 -40.41 -5.41
CA TYR A 177 9.51 -41.00 -4.24
C TYR A 177 8.52 -41.85 -3.45
N ASN A 178 8.94 -43.06 -3.06
CA ASN A 178 8.08 -44.02 -2.36
C ASN A 178 8.53 -44.29 -0.92
N ASN A 179 9.79 -44.02 -0.58
CA ASN A 179 10.36 -44.37 0.72
C ASN A 179 10.53 -43.15 1.62
N LEU A 180 9.94 -43.21 2.81
CA LEU A 180 10.04 -42.19 3.86
C LEU A 180 10.65 -42.77 5.13
N ILE A 181 11.18 -41.89 5.97
CA ILE A 181 11.47 -42.14 7.37
C ILE A 181 10.60 -41.18 8.17
N ILE A 182 9.68 -41.70 8.99
CA ILE A 182 8.78 -40.93 9.86
C ILE A 182 9.13 -41.29 11.31
N ASP A 183 9.61 -40.31 12.08
CA ASP A 183 10.05 -40.47 13.48
C ASP A 183 11.03 -41.66 13.67
N GLY A 184 11.91 -41.85 12.68
CA GLY A 184 12.91 -42.92 12.66
C GLY A 184 12.45 -44.25 12.05
N ASN A 185 11.16 -44.43 11.76
CA ASN A 185 10.63 -45.65 11.15
C ASN A 185 10.56 -45.53 9.62
N ARG A 186 11.05 -46.53 8.89
CA ARG A 186 10.95 -46.58 7.43
C ARG A 186 9.54 -46.99 7.00
N VAL A 187 8.95 -46.21 6.10
CA VAL A 187 7.57 -46.38 5.62
C VAL A 187 7.54 -46.26 4.08
N ASP A 188 6.75 -47.12 3.43
CA ASP A 188 6.44 -47.00 2.00
C ASP A 188 5.13 -46.23 1.81
N ILE A 189 5.18 -45.15 1.03
CA ILE A 189 4.00 -44.31 0.72
C ILE A 189 2.93 -45.08 -0.05
N SER A 190 3.26 -46.21 -0.65
CA SER A 190 2.30 -47.08 -1.36
C SER A 190 1.26 -47.69 -0.40
N GLU A 191 1.57 -47.79 0.88
CA GLU A 191 0.70 -48.32 1.93
C GLU A 191 -0.14 -47.21 2.59
N GLU A 192 -1.20 -47.59 3.29
CA GLU A 192 -2.04 -46.64 4.03
C GLU A 192 -1.32 -46.25 5.33
N ILE A 193 -0.91 -44.98 5.45
CA ILE A 193 -0.15 -44.46 6.58
C ILE A 193 -1.12 -43.87 7.61
N GLU A 194 -1.28 -44.52 8.76
CA GLU A 194 -1.95 -43.94 9.92
C GLU A 194 -0.97 -43.03 10.68
N ILE A 195 -1.23 -41.73 10.67
CA ILE A 195 -0.42 -40.70 11.36
C ILE A 195 -1.32 -39.74 12.12
N ASP A 196 -0.87 -39.27 13.28
CA ASP A 196 -1.62 -38.30 14.07
C ASP A 196 -1.54 -36.91 13.43
N GLU A 197 -2.67 -36.39 12.97
CA GLU A 197 -2.73 -35.09 12.30
C GLU A 197 -2.49 -33.90 13.24
N TYR A 198 -2.58 -34.09 14.56
CA TYR A 198 -2.40 -33.04 15.57
C TYR A 198 -0.99 -32.95 16.16
N CYS A 199 -0.11 -33.90 15.82
CA CYS A 199 1.28 -33.91 16.25
C CYS A 199 2.22 -33.51 15.09
N ASP A 200 3.36 -32.90 15.43
CA ASP A 200 4.44 -32.66 14.48
C ASP A 200 5.35 -33.90 14.44
N HIS A 201 5.63 -34.37 13.22
CA HIS A 201 6.46 -35.54 12.93
C HIS A 201 7.74 -35.17 12.16
N ASP A 202 8.86 -35.83 12.44
CA ASP A 202 10.11 -35.70 11.67
C ASP A 202 10.04 -36.61 10.44
N ILE A 203 9.94 -36.01 9.25
CA ILE A 203 9.78 -36.73 7.99
C ILE A 203 11.00 -36.50 7.11
N LYS A 204 11.67 -37.59 6.73
CA LYS A 204 12.78 -37.57 5.77
C LYS A 204 12.42 -38.42 4.56
N ILE A 205 12.71 -37.91 3.38
CA ILE A 205 12.54 -38.61 2.10
C ILE A 205 13.86 -39.30 1.78
N VAL A 206 13.78 -40.60 1.49
CA VAL A 206 14.93 -41.36 1.01
C VAL A 206 15.13 -41.03 -0.46
N ILE A 207 16.25 -40.39 -0.79
CA ILE A 207 16.55 -39.98 -2.16
C ILE A 207 17.03 -41.19 -2.96
N ASP A 208 18.20 -41.71 -2.60
CA ASP A 208 18.84 -42.83 -3.28
C ASP A 208 19.98 -43.41 -2.40
N ARG A 209 20.43 -44.61 -2.76
CA ARG A 209 21.51 -45.36 -2.11
C ARG A 209 22.63 -45.61 -3.09
N PHE A 210 23.84 -45.22 -2.74
CA PHE A 210 25.02 -45.38 -3.59
C PHE A 210 26.05 -46.31 -2.95
N GLU A 211 26.69 -47.12 -3.79
CA GLU A 211 27.87 -47.90 -3.43
C GLU A 211 29.06 -47.32 -4.20
N ILE A 212 30.10 -46.87 -3.49
CA ILE A 212 31.27 -46.21 -4.11
C ILE A 212 32.00 -47.20 -5.03
N LYS A 213 31.94 -46.94 -6.34
CA LYS A 213 32.61 -47.70 -7.41
C LYS A 213 33.27 -46.76 -8.41
N ASN A 214 34.21 -47.27 -9.18
CA ASN A 214 34.77 -46.55 -10.32
C ASN A 214 33.64 -46.16 -11.29
N ASN A 215 33.63 -44.91 -11.77
CA ASN A 215 32.69 -44.36 -12.76
C ASN A 215 31.25 -44.07 -12.27
N ILE A 216 31.02 -43.99 -10.95
CA ILE A 216 29.70 -43.63 -10.38
C ILE A 216 29.37 -42.12 -10.43
N GLU A 217 30.39 -41.29 -10.66
CA GLU A 217 30.33 -39.83 -10.57
C GLU A 217 29.13 -39.23 -11.30
N LYS A 218 28.93 -39.58 -12.58
CA LYS A 218 27.83 -39.03 -13.39
C LYS A 218 26.44 -39.36 -12.82
N ASN A 219 26.25 -40.56 -12.29
CA ASN A 219 24.97 -40.98 -11.70
C ASN A 219 24.75 -40.29 -10.35
N LEU A 220 25.81 -40.17 -9.55
CA LEU A 220 25.77 -39.48 -8.27
C LEU A 220 25.44 -37.99 -8.46
N THR A 221 26.10 -37.31 -9.39
CA THR A 221 25.83 -35.90 -9.72
C THR A 221 24.38 -35.69 -10.15
N ASN A 222 23.89 -36.46 -11.12
CA ASN A 222 22.51 -36.33 -11.62
C ASN A 222 21.47 -36.56 -10.50
N SER A 223 21.70 -37.56 -9.64
CA SER A 223 20.78 -37.89 -8.56
C SER A 223 20.76 -36.83 -7.47
N LEU A 224 21.94 -36.31 -7.10
CA LEU A 224 22.07 -35.22 -6.13
C LEU A 224 21.46 -33.92 -6.66
N GLU A 225 21.69 -33.55 -7.92
CA GLU A 225 21.10 -32.35 -8.53
C GLU A 225 19.56 -32.45 -8.57
N THR A 226 19.03 -33.58 -9.02
CA THR A 226 17.58 -33.83 -9.04
C THR A 226 16.99 -33.75 -7.62
N ALA A 227 17.66 -34.34 -6.63
CA ALA A 227 17.18 -34.36 -5.26
C ALA A 227 17.19 -32.97 -4.59
N LEU A 228 18.26 -32.20 -4.83
CA LEU A 228 18.42 -30.85 -4.30
C LEU A 228 17.41 -29.87 -4.92
N GLU A 229 17.10 -30.01 -6.22
CA GLU A 229 16.16 -29.13 -6.94
C GLU A 229 14.68 -29.45 -6.69
N VAL A 230 14.30 -30.74 -6.59
CA VAL A 230 12.89 -31.16 -6.68
C VAL A 230 12.19 -31.24 -5.32
N ILE A 231 12.91 -31.58 -4.24
CA ILE A 231 12.31 -31.90 -2.94
C ILE A 231 13.06 -31.31 -1.76
N GLY A 232 14.39 -31.41 -1.75
CA GLY A 232 15.13 -31.26 -0.51
C GLY A 232 15.36 -29.84 -0.01
N GLU A 233 14.86 -28.85 -0.76
CA GLU A 233 15.05 -27.43 -0.46
C GLU A 233 16.52 -27.09 -0.19
N HIS A 234 17.43 -27.78 -0.90
CA HIS A 234 18.90 -27.69 -0.83
C HIS A 234 19.56 -28.28 0.42
N VAL A 235 18.81 -28.98 1.27
CA VAL A 235 19.31 -29.68 2.46
C VAL A 235 19.50 -31.15 2.12
N LEU A 236 20.67 -31.67 2.44
CA LEU A 236 21.04 -33.06 2.20
C LEU A 236 21.60 -33.67 3.49
N ILE A 237 21.14 -34.88 3.83
CA ILE A 237 21.63 -35.66 4.95
C ILE A 237 22.29 -36.92 4.39
N ALA A 238 23.47 -37.27 4.89
CA ALA A 238 24.20 -38.46 4.46
C ALA A 238 24.33 -39.48 5.59
N GLU A 239 23.88 -40.71 5.37
CA GLU A 239 23.96 -41.81 6.34
C GLU A 239 24.75 -42.99 5.77
N PHE A 240 25.70 -43.51 6.56
CA PHE A 240 26.42 -44.74 6.20
C PHE A 240 25.55 -45.97 6.45
N ILE A 241 25.43 -46.84 5.44
CA ILE A 241 24.69 -48.11 5.56
C ILE A 241 25.64 -49.24 5.98
N SER A 242 26.91 -49.18 5.58
CA SER A 242 27.91 -50.20 5.90
C SER A 242 28.50 -50.02 7.29
N GLU A 243 28.44 -51.06 8.13
CA GLU A 243 29.08 -51.11 9.46
C GLU A 243 30.61 -51.22 9.37
N ASP A 244 31.14 -51.67 8.22
CA ASP A 244 32.56 -51.98 7.99
C ASP A 244 33.48 -50.75 7.86
N VAL A 245 32.93 -49.53 7.91
CA VAL A 245 33.69 -48.27 7.79
C VAL A 245 34.18 -47.84 9.16
N SER A 246 35.49 -47.66 9.32
CA SER A 246 36.09 -47.23 10.58
C SER A 246 35.59 -45.85 11.01
N GLN A 247 35.54 -45.61 12.33
CA GLN A 247 34.99 -44.38 12.87
C GLN A 247 35.81 -43.13 12.50
N GLU A 248 37.13 -43.27 12.40
CA GLU A 248 38.02 -42.20 11.90
C GLU A 248 37.66 -41.74 10.48
N VAL A 249 37.26 -42.67 9.60
CA VAL A 249 36.86 -42.33 8.22
C VAL A 249 35.53 -41.59 8.22
N LYS A 250 34.59 -41.99 9.07
CA LYS A 250 33.29 -41.29 9.21
C LYS A 250 33.47 -39.88 9.75
N GLU A 251 34.26 -39.70 10.81
CA GLU A 251 34.55 -38.38 11.40
C GLU A 251 35.23 -37.46 10.39
N LYS A 252 36.22 -37.98 9.64
CA LYS A 252 36.91 -37.21 8.59
C LYS A 252 35.96 -36.81 7.47
N PHE A 253 35.09 -37.71 7.02
CA PHE A 253 34.07 -37.39 6.00
C PHE A 253 33.13 -36.30 6.50
N TYR A 254 32.52 -36.47 7.67
CA TYR A 254 31.50 -35.54 8.17
C TYR A 254 32.06 -34.16 8.52
N SER A 255 33.29 -34.08 9.03
CA SER A 255 33.99 -32.79 9.23
C SER A 255 34.20 -32.03 7.93
N SER A 256 34.36 -32.74 6.81
CA SER A 256 34.46 -32.13 5.49
C SER A 256 33.10 -31.89 4.85
N PHE A 257 32.07 -32.69 5.16
CA PHE A 257 30.78 -32.70 4.47
C PHE A 257 29.86 -31.53 4.87
N GLY A 258 29.82 -31.19 6.16
CA GLY A 258 28.93 -30.17 6.73
C GLY A 258 28.90 -30.24 8.25
N CYS A 259 27.72 -30.40 8.85
CA CYS A 259 27.58 -30.59 10.30
C CYS A 259 27.97 -32.03 10.71
N PRO A 260 28.96 -32.21 11.61
CA PRO A 260 29.40 -33.54 12.04
C PRO A 260 28.39 -34.30 12.89
N GLU A 261 27.57 -33.62 13.68
CA GLU A 261 26.61 -34.28 14.58
C GLU A 261 25.34 -34.77 13.87
N HIS A 262 24.83 -33.97 12.92
CA HIS A 262 23.55 -34.22 12.26
C HIS A 262 23.70 -34.68 10.81
N HIS A 263 24.94 -34.77 10.33
CA HIS A 263 25.28 -35.22 8.98
C HIS A 263 24.61 -34.40 7.86
N VAL A 264 24.30 -33.12 8.14
CA VAL A 264 23.61 -32.19 7.23
C VAL A 264 24.63 -31.39 6.42
N THR A 265 24.33 -31.20 5.13
CA THR A 265 24.99 -30.21 4.28
C THR A 265 23.96 -29.41 3.48
N MET A 266 24.36 -28.23 2.99
CA MET A 266 23.55 -27.37 2.14
C MET A 266 24.26 -27.09 0.82
N ALA A 267 23.54 -27.21 -0.29
CA ALA A 267 24.15 -27.13 -1.62
C ALA A 267 23.46 -26.26 -2.66
N ASN A 268 24.26 -25.72 -3.58
CA ASN A 268 23.82 -24.96 -4.75
C ASN A 268 22.86 -23.82 -4.37
N ILE A 269 23.25 -22.94 -3.43
CA ILE A 269 22.42 -21.79 -3.04
C ILE A 269 22.62 -20.65 -4.03
N GLU A 270 21.63 -20.44 -4.91
CA GLU A 270 21.57 -19.34 -5.85
C GLU A 270 20.71 -18.16 -5.35
N SER A 271 20.92 -16.98 -5.94
CA SER A 271 20.20 -15.75 -5.59
C SER A 271 18.67 -15.85 -5.78
N GLN A 272 18.20 -16.70 -6.70
CA GLN A 272 16.77 -16.95 -6.95
C GLN A 272 16.04 -17.63 -5.78
N TYR A 273 16.79 -18.28 -4.89
CA TYR A 273 16.25 -18.96 -3.72
C TYR A 273 15.94 -18.03 -2.54
N PHE A 274 16.33 -16.77 -2.65
CA PHE A 274 15.97 -15.73 -1.72
C PHE A 274 14.88 -14.81 -2.29
N ALA A 275 14.22 -15.21 -3.39
CA ALA A 275 13.25 -14.40 -4.12
C ALA A 275 11.80 -14.78 -3.75
N PHE A 276 11.17 -14.07 -2.82
CA PHE A 276 9.79 -14.40 -2.39
C PHE A 276 8.72 -14.22 -3.47
N ASN A 277 9.06 -13.62 -4.61
CA ASN A 277 8.25 -13.54 -5.83
C ASN A 277 8.35 -14.80 -6.71
N ASN A 278 9.35 -15.65 -6.50
CA ASN A 278 9.49 -16.94 -7.15
C ASN A 278 8.80 -18.05 -6.32
N VAL A 279 7.93 -18.81 -6.97
CA VAL A 279 7.17 -19.92 -6.35
C VAL A 279 8.11 -20.96 -5.72
N GLY A 280 9.26 -21.24 -6.35
CA GLY A 280 10.21 -22.24 -5.85
C GLY A 280 10.87 -21.87 -4.51
N SER A 281 10.91 -20.58 -4.17
CA SER A 281 11.59 -20.08 -2.96
C SER A 281 10.65 -19.46 -1.92
N ALA A 282 9.50 -18.99 -2.38
CA ALA A 282 8.47 -18.40 -1.54
C ALA A 282 7.90 -19.42 -0.54
N CYS A 283 7.52 -18.92 0.63
CA CYS A 283 6.74 -19.69 1.60
C CYS A 283 5.50 -20.27 0.91
N ARG A 284 5.35 -21.59 0.98
CA ARG A 284 4.32 -22.35 0.27
C ARG A 284 2.90 -21.95 0.71
N THR A 285 2.73 -21.63 1.99
CA THR A 285 1.44 -21.33 2.61
C THR A 285 0.89 -19.96 2.25
N CYS A 286 1.75 -18.94 2.20
CA CYS A 286 1.33 -17.58 1.83
C CYS A 286 1.68 -17.20 0.39
N GLY A 287 2.35 -18.09 -0.36
CA GLY A 287 2.88 -17.80 -1.70
C GLY A 287 3.76 -16.55 -1.75
N GLY A 288 4.57 -16.31 -0.70
CA GLY A 288 5.49 -15.18 -0.63
C GLY A 288 4.88 -13.83 -0.27
N ILE A 289 3.63 -13.80 0.20
CA ILE A 289 2.98 -12.57 0.67
C ILE A 289 3.41 -12.22 2.09
N GLY A 290 3.62 -13.23 2.95
CA GLY A 290 3.93 -13.08 4.37
C GLY A 290 2.69 -13.00 5.26
N THR A 291 1.52 -12.72 4.69
CA THR A 291 0.24 -12.79 5.39
C THR A 291 -0.66 -13.86 4.80
N THR A 292 -1.50 -14.43 5.64
CA THR A 292 -2.56 -15.37 5.28
C THR A 292 -3.87 -14.82 5.78
N LYS A 293 -4.95 -14.99 5.02
CA LYS A 293 -6.28 -14.66 5.53
C LYS A 293 -6.73 -15.75 6.49
N LYS A 294 -7.01 -15.38 7.73
CA LYS A 294 -7.62 -16.24 8.74
C LYS A 294 -9.04 -15.78 9.04
N ALA A 295 -9.91 -16.72 9.34
CA ALA A 295 -11.29 -16.37 9.68
C ALA A 295 -11.34 -15.87 11.12
N ASP A 296 -11.92 -14.69 11.33
CA ASP A 296 -11.99 -14.07 12.65
C ASP A 296 -13.34 -14.41 13.30
N PRO A 297 -13.37 -15.06 14.48
CA PRO A 297 -14.59 -15.39 15.20
C PRO A 297 -15.55 -14.20 15.36
N ARG A 298 -15.00 -13.00 15.60
CA ARG A 298 -15.78 -11.77 15.82
C ARG A 298 -16.58 -11.39 14.57
N LEU A 299 -16.03 -11.63 13.38
CA LEU A 299 -16.71 -11.33 12.12
C LEU A 299 -17.80 -12.35 11.77
N MET A 300 -17.80 -13.52 12.41
CA MET A 300 -18.83 -14.53 12.24
C MET A 300 -20.09 -14.25 13.06
N ILE A 301 -19.98 -13.39 14.08
CA ILE A 301 -21.10 -12.99 14.95
C ILE A 301 -21.76 -11.74 14.35
N ALA A 302 -23.07 -11.81 14.13
CA ALA A 302 -23.86 -10.66 13.70
C ALA A 302 -24.32 -9.82 14.89
N LYS A 303 -24.71 -10.47 16.00
CA LYS A 303 -25.32 -9.86 17.18
C LYS A 303 -24.95 -10.60 18.46
N HIS A 304 -24.17 -9.96 19.34
CA HIS A 304 -23.71 -10.56 20.60
C HIS A 304 -24.79 -10.64 21.69
N ASP A 305 -25.81 -9.78 21.60
CA ASP A 305 -26.94 -9.67 22.51
C ASP A 305 -28.03 -10.73 22.26
N LYS A 306 -27.94 -11.48 21.14
CA LYS A 306 -28.91 -12.50 20.75
C LYS A 306 -28.39 -13.90 21.00
N SER A 307 -29.32 -14.85 21.14
CA SER A 307 -28.99 -16.28 21.19
C SER A 307 -28.73 -16.87 19.80
N ILE A 308 -28.18 -18.09 19.74
CA ILE A 308 -27.89 -18.79 18.48
C ILE A 308 -29.18 -18.97 17.66
N ASN A 309 -30.28 -19.37 18.32
CA ASN A 309 -31.59 -19.52 17.69
C ASN A 309 -32.21 -18.18 17.23
N GLN A 310 -31.86 -17.06 17.87
CA GLN A 310 -32.35 -15.73 17.50
C GLN A 310 -31.49 -15.01 16.44
N GLY A 311 -30.45 -15.68 15.93
CA GLY A 311 -29.55 -15.17 14.90
C GLY A 311 -28.34 -14.42 15.45
N ALA A 312 -27.67 -14.98 16.46
CA ALA A 312 -26.37 -14.50 16.93
C ALA A 312 -25.31 -14.54 15.82
N PHE A 313 -25.25 -15.63 15.06
CA PHE A 313 -24.33 -15.80 13.93
C PHE A 313 -24.82 -15.09 12.67
N ASP A 314 -23.87 -14.70 11.81
CA ASP A 314 -24.15 -14.26 10.45
C ASP A 314 -24.83 -15.38 9.64
N GLN A 315 -25.82 -15.02 8.82
CA GLN A 315 -26.62 -15.99 8.06
C GLN A 315 -25.79 -16.84 7.09
N GLY A 316 -24.66 -16.32 6.61
CA GLY A 316 -23.73 -17.09 5.77
C GLY A 316 -22.93 -18.14 6.54
N VAL A 317 -22.74 -17.96 7.85
CA VAL A 317 -22.06 -18.92 8.73
C VAL A 317 -23.05 -19.96 9.23
N TYR A 318 -24.12 -19.51 9.89
CA TYR A 318 -25.20 -20.34 10.40
C TYR A 318 -26.56 -19.66 10.20
N ASN A 319 -27.44 -20.31 9.45
CA ASN A 319 -28.78 -19.82 9.20
C ASN A 319 -29.78 -20.53 10.11
N CYS A 320 -30.22 -19.84 11.16
CA CYS A 320 -31.24 -20.29 12.12
C CYS A 320 -32.69 -20.15 11.62
N ARG A 321 -32.93 -19.48 10.48
CA ARG A 321 -34.27 -19.19 9.94
C ARG A 321 -34.62 -20.01 8.68
N GLY A 322 -33.71 -20.89 8.24
CA GLY A 322 -33.92 -21.73 7.07
C GLY A 322 -34.64 -23.04 7.39
N GLU A 323 -34.87 -23.88 6.37
CA GLU A 323 -35.33 -25.26 6.61
C GLU A 323 -34.33 -26.00 7.52
N VAL A 324 -34.88 -26.78 8.46
CA VAL A 324 -34.09 -27.53 9.44
C VAL A 324 -33.17 -28.51 8.70
N SER A 325 -31.90 -28.14 8.62
CA SER A 325 -30.85 -28.82 7.87
C SER A 325 -29.93 -29.64 8.78
N GLY A 326 -29.02 -30.43 8.19
CA GLY A 326 -28.01 -31.19 8.96
C GLY A 326 -27.16 -30.32 9.89
N LYS A 327 -26.99 -29.02 9.59
CA LYS A 327 -26.29 -28.07 10.47
C LYS A 327 -27.04 -27.82 11.79
N HIS A 328 -28.37 -27.86 11.79
CA HIS A 328 -29.18 -27.69 13.01
C HIS A 328 -29.07 -28.91 13.92
N ILE A 329 -29.09 -30.12 13.34
CA ILE A 329 -28.90 -31.38 14.06
C ILE A 329 -27.53 -31.40 14.73
N LEU A 330 -26.49 -31.01 14.00
CA LEU A 330 -25.13 -30.94 14.55
C LEU A 330 -25.02 -29.93 15.70
N MET A 331 -25.60 -28.74 15.54
CA MET A 331 -25.62 -27.70 16.58
C MET A 331 -26.34 -28.17 17.86
N TYR A 332 -27.46 -28.88 17.71
CA TYR A 332 -28.18 -29.47 18.84
C TYR A 332 -27.35 -30.56 19.56
N ASN A 333 -26.71 -31.45 18.81
CA ASN A 333 -25.89 -32.50 19.41
C ASN A 333 -24.66 -31.92 20.13
N LEU A 334 -24.05 -30.86 19.57
CA LEU A 334 -22.99 -30.11 20.25
C LEU A 334 -23.48 -29.47 21.55
N SER A 335 -24.67 -28.88 21.55
CA SER A 335 -25.24 -28.23 22.74
C SER A 335 -25.55 -29.23 23.86
N VAL A 336 -26.01 -30.44 23.50
CA VAL A 336 -26.24 -31.53 24.47
C VAL A 336 -24.92 -32.08 25.00
N HIS A 337 -23.96 -32.36 24.12
CA HIS A 337 -22.69 -32.98 24.51
C HIS A 337 -21.83 -32.08 25.40
N TYR A 338 -21.75 -30.79 25.08
CA TYR A 338 -20.96 -29.80 25.83
C TYR A 338 -21.79 -28.93 26.77
N ASN A 339 -23.04 -29.33 27.02
CA ASN A 339 -23.92 -28.74 28.04
C ASN A 339 -24.06 -27.20 27.97
N PHE A 340 -24.30 -26.65 26.78
CA PHE A 340 -24.61 -25.22 26.59
C PHE A 340 -26.01 -25.03 25.99
N SER A 341 -26.63 -23.88 26.27
CA SER A 341 -27.98 -23.56 25.76
C SER A 341 -27.92 -22.77 24.45
N LEU A 342 -28.78 -23.12 23.49
CA LEU A 342 -28.94 -22.39 22.22
C LEU A 342 -29.77 -21.10 22.35
N ASP A 343 -30.45 -20.92 23.49
CA ASP A 343 -31.33 -19.78 23.77
C ASP A 343 -30.72 -18.73 24.69
N THR A 344 -29.53 -18.99 25.26
CA THR A 344 -28.75 -18.00 26.01
C THR A 344 -28.14 -16.96 25.07
N PRO A 345 -28.13 -15.65 25.42
CA PRO A 345 -27.41 -14.63 24.65
C PRO A 345 -25.93 -15.00 24.44
N PHE A 346 -25.40 -14.73 23.24
CA PHE A 346 -24.07 -15.21 22.87
C PHE A 346 -22.95 -14.65 23.76
N LYS A 347 -23.08 -13.42 24.27
CA LYS A 347 -22.09 -12.84 25.20
C LYS A 347 -21.94 -13.65 26.51
N GLU A 348 -23.02 -14.29 26.95
CA GLU A 348 -23.13 -15.00 28.23
C GLU A 348 -22.80 -16.51 28.11
N LEU A 349 -22.54 -17.01 26.90
CA LEU A 349 -22.02 -18.36 26.69
C LEU A 349 -20.63 -18.50 27.33
N SER A 350 -20.35 -19.67 27.89
CA SER A 350 -19.04 -20.06 28.40
C SER A 350 -17.96 -20.01 27.30
N GLU A 351 -16.72 -19.68 27.67
CA GLU A 351 -15.59 -19.67 26.72
C GLU A 351 -15.32 -21.03 26.09
N GLU A 352 -15.53 -22.14 26.81
CA GLU A 352 -15.42 -23.50 26.27
C GLU A 352 -16.40 -23.75 25.11
N ALA A 353 -17.69 -23.40 25.30
CA ALA A 353 -18.69 -23.50 24.23
C ALA A 353 -18.34 -22.62 23.01
N LYS A 354 -17.79 -21.41 23.23
CA LYS A 354 -17.33 -20.54 22.14
C LYS A 354 -16.16 -21.18 21.39
N ASP A 355 -15.18 -21.74 22.10
CA ASP A 355 -14.02 -22.43 21.54
C ASP A 355 -14.45 -23.60 20.64
N ILE A 356 -15.38 -24.44 21.12
CA ILE A 356 -15.91 -25.58 20.35
C ILE A 356 -16.66 -25.12 19.10
N LEU A 357 -17.49 -24.07 19.20
CA LEU A 357 -18.24 -23.55 18.05
C LEU A 357 -17.31 -23.02 16.95
N PHE A 358 -16.22 -22.35 17.32
CA PHE A 358 -15.30 -21.75 16.37
C PHE A 358 -14.22 -22.72 15.87
N TYR A 359 -13.60 -23.48 16.76
CA TYR A 359 -12.41 -24.31 16.49
C TYR A 359 -12.67 -25.82 16.52
N GLY A 360 -13.90 -26.24 16.88
CA GLY A 360 -14.33 -27.63 16.79
C GLY A 360 -13.98 -28.48 18.00
N THR A 361 -14.14 -29.80 17.84
CA THR A 361 -14.02 -30.80 18.92
C THR A 361 -12.60 -31.37 19.10
N LYS A 362 -11.59 -30.77 18.45
CA LYS A 362 -10.15 -31.11 18.63
C LYS A 362 -9.84 -32.62 18.60
N GLY A 363 -10.48 -33.35 17.68
CA GLY A 363 -10.29 -34.81 17.49
C GLY A 363 -11.39 -35.68 18.11
N GLU A 364 -12.17 -35.15 19.05
CA GLU A 364 -13.27 -35.90 19.67
C GLU A 364 -14.43 -36.09 18.67
N LYS A 365 -14.94 -37.33 18.57
CA LYS A 365 -16.00 -37.67 17.63
C LYS A 365 -17.33 -37.82 18.37
N ILE A 366 -18.36 -37.14 17.89
CA ILE A 366 -19.70 -37.14 18.50
C ILE A 366 -20.63 -38.02 17.68
N THR A 367 -21.35 -38.92 18.35
CA THR A 367 -22.44 -39.68 17.72
C THR A 367 -23.67 -38.80 17.58
N ILE A 368 -24.17 -38.67 16.35
CA ILE A 368 -25.29 -37.77 16.05
C ILE A 368 -26.63 -38.46 16.29
N GLU A 369 -27.38 -37.95 17.25
CA GLU A 369 -28.74 -38.40 17.57
C GLU A 369 -29.81 -37.50 16.95
N SER A 370 -31.04 -38.03 16.84
CA SER A 370 -32.17 -37.30 16.31
C SER A 370 -32.73 -36.31 17.36
N PRO A 371 -32.84 -35.01 17.05
CA PRO A 371 -33.48 -34.06 17.95
C PRO A 371 -34.95 -34.41 18.20
N PRO A 372 -35.52 -34.11 19.39
CA PRO A 372 -36.88 -34.51 19.79
C PRO A 372 -38.00 -34.05 18.83
N ASN A 373 -37.79 -32.95 18.10
CA ASN A 373 -38.78 -32.33 17.21
C ASN A 373 -38.49 -32.55 15.71
N PHE A 374 -37.66 -33.53 15.35
CA PHE A 374 -37.20 -33.73 13.96
C PHE A 374 -37.65 -35.08 13.37
N ASN A 375 -38.65 -35.05 12.48
CA ASN A 375 -39.27 -36.24 11.87
C ASN A 375 -38.79 -36.59 10.45
N LYS A 376 -37.72 -35.95 9.94
CA LYS A 376 -37.15 -36.28 8.60
C LYS A 376 -35.91 -37.16 8.74
N ARG A 377 -35.80 -38.21 7.90
CA ARG A 377 -34.56 -39.01 7.80
C ARG A 377 -33.42 -38.12 7.29
N ASN A 378 -32.38 -37.96 8.10
CA ASN A 378 -31.13 -37.29 7.72
C ASN A 378 -29.99 -38.30 7.74
N TYR A 379 -29.13 -38.29 6.72
CA TYR A 379 -28.02 -39.24 6.57
C TYR A 379 -26.97 -39.16 7.70
N LEU A 380 -26.97 -38.08 8.48
CA LEU A 380 -26.05 -37.85 9.59
C LEU A 380 -26.41 -38.66 10.85
N ILE A 381 -27.68 -39.04 11.02
CA ILE A 381 -28.17 -39.71 12.25
C ILE A 381 -27.54 -41.11 12.36
N GLY A 382 -26.96 -41.42 13.52
CA GLY A 382 -26.26 -42.69 13.80
C GLY A 382 -24.81 -42.74 13.33
N ARG A 383 -24.27 -41.66 12.74
CA ARG A 383 -22.84 -41.55 12.41
C ARG A 383 -22.09 -40.85 13.53
N THR A 384 -20.83 -41.23 13.67
CA THR A 384 -19.86 -40.59 14.56
C THR A 384 -19.07 -39.57 13.75
N ILE A 385 -19.25 -38.28 14.05
CA ILE A 385 -18.73 -37.17 13.25
C ILE A 385 -17.87 -36.27 14.12
N GLN A 386 -16.75 -35.82 13.57
CA GLN A 386 -15.96 -34.76 14.17
C GLN A 386 -16.43 -33.40 13.64
N PHE A 387 -16.66 -32.44 14.53
CA PHE A 387 -16.95 -31.07 14.11
C PHE A 387 -15.66 -30.25 14.11
N SER A 388 -15.30 -29.70 12.95
CA SER A 388 -14.07 -28.91 12.78
C SER A 388 -14.20 -27.46 13.25
N GLY A 389 -15.40 -26.98 13.58
CA GLY A 389 -15.62 -25.57 13.93
C GLY A 389 -15.88 -24.66 12.73
N TYR A 390 -16.54 -23.52 12.96
CA TYR A 390 -16.87 -22.58 11.89
C TYR A 390 -15.64 -21.84 11.31
N VAL A 391 -14.61 -21.57 12.11
CA VAL A 391 -13.36 -20.92 11.68
C VAL A 391 -12.60 -21.84 10.75
N ASN A 392 -12.25 -23.04 11.21
CA ASN A 392 -11.45 -23.99 10.43
C ASN A 392 -12.17 -24.39 9.13
N ARG A 393 -13.49 -24.59 9.18
CA ARG A 393 -14.28 -24.87 7.97
C ARG A 393 -14.28 -23.73 6.97
N THR A 394 -14.32 -22.49 7.45
CA THR A 394 -14.23 -21.29 6.60
C THR A 394 -12.86 -21.19 5.94
N GLU A 395 -11.79 -21.44 6.69
CA GLU A 395 -10.43 -21.42 6.18
C GLU A 395 -10.17 -22.53 5.17
N HIS A 396 -10.67 -23.75 5.43
CA HIS A 396 -10.63 -24.86 4.48
C HIS A 396 -11.35 -24.49 3.17
N TRP A 397 -12.57 -23.98 3.27
CA TRP A 397 -13.35 -23.55 2.11
C TRP A 397 -12.64 -22.45 1.30
N TYR A 398 -11.98 -21.50 1.99
CA TYR A 398 -11.18 -20.47 1.33
C TYR A 398 -10.02 -21.07 0.53
N ARG A 399 -9.31 -22.07 1.09
CA ARG A 399 -8.20 -22.74 0.42
C ARG A 399 -8.66 -23.50 -0.82
N GLU A 400 -9.74 -24.28 -0.72
CA GLU A 400 -10.32 -25.01 -1.86
C GLU A 400 -10.69 -24.06 -3.01
N VAL A 401 -11.43 -23.00 -2.70
CA VAL A 401 -11.85 -22.01 -3.70
C VAL A 401 -10.66 -21.29 -4.32
N THR A 402 -9.58 -21.04 -3.57
CA THR A 402 -8.38 -20.36 -4.09
C THR A 402 -7.54 -21.26 -5.00
N ARG A 403 -7.72 -22.59 -4.91
CA ARG A 403 -7.05 -23.57 -5.79
C ARG A 403 -7.77 -23.75 -7.13
N GLU A 404 -9.03 -23.34 -7.25
CA GLU A 404 -9.79 -23.42 -8.50
C GLU A 404 -9.37 -22.32 -9.50
N ASP A 405 -9.25 -22.67 -10.79
CA ASP A 405 -8.87 -21.73 -11.86
C ASP A 405 -9.88 -20.58 -12.06
N LYS A 406 -11.12 -20.72 -11.57
CA LYS A 406 -12.18 -19.71 -11.70
C LYS A 406 -12.88 -19.48 -10.37
N VAL A 407 -12.39 -18.48 -9.65
CA VAL A 407 -13.00 -18.07 -8.39
C VAL A 407 -14.29 -17.27 -8.61
N ASN A 408 -15.39 -17.70 -8.00
CA ASN A 408 -16.66 -16.98 -7.99
C ASN A 408 -16.54 -15.64 -7.21
N GLU A 409 -16.92 -14.52 -7.83
CA GLU A 409 -16.90 -13.17 -7.21
C GLU A 409 -17.70 -13.10 -5.91
N ALA A 410 -18.82 -13.82 -5.82
CA ALA A 410 -19.65 -13.85 -4.61
C ALA A 410 -18.92 -14.47 -3.41
N ASN A 411 -18.14 -15.54 -3.65
CA ASN A 411 -17.35 -16.20 -2.61
C ASN A 411 -16.24 -15.26 -2.12
N LEU A 412 -15.54 -14.59 -3.03
CA LEU A 412 -14.50 -13.60 -2.68
C LEU A 412 -15.06 -12.45 -1.83
N GLU A 413 -16.26 -11.98 -2.13
CA GLU A 413 -16.89 -10.93 -1.33
C GLU A 413 -17.31 -11.43 0.06
N TRP A 414 -17.75 -12.68 0.17
CA TRP A 414 -18.03 -13.31 1.46
C TRP A 414 -16.76 -13.45 2.31
N PHE A 415 -15.67 -13.98 1.75
CA PHE A 415 -14.40 -14.14 2.47
C PHE A 415 -13.83 -12.79 2.94
N LYS A 416 -13.92 -11.75 2.10
CA LYS A 416 -13.51 -10.38 2.49
C LYS A 416 -14.26 -9.83 3.70
N LYS A 417 -15.49 -10.30 3.97
CA LYS A 417 -16.31 -9.86 5.11
C LYS A 417 -16.01 -10.64 6.40
N LYS A 418 -15.39 -11.83 6.30
CA LYS A 418 -15.26 -12.80 7.40
C LYS A 418 -13.82 -13.16 7.76
N MET A 419 -12.86 -12.80 6.92
CA MET A 419 -11.45 -13.11 7.11
C MET A 419 -10.60 -11.85 7.18
N VAL A 420 -9.61 -11.89 8.08
CA VAL A 420 -8.66 -10.81 8.33
C VAL A 420 -7.27 -11.28 7.91
N GLU A 421 -6.40 -10.37 7.50
CA GLU A 421 -4.99 -10.71 7.28
C GLU A 421 -4.32 -10.96 8.63
N HIS A 422 -3.73 -12.14 8.79
CA HIS A 422 -2.84 -12.48 9.89
C HIS A 422 -1.44 -12.79 9.35
N THR A 423 -0.44 -12.65 10.20
CA THR A 423 0.91 -13.14 9.93
C THR A 423 0.85 -14.61 9.55
N CYS A 424 1.52 -14.98 8.46
CA CYS A 424 1.58 -16.38 8.02
C CYS A 424 2.22 -17.22 9.13
N PRO A 425 1.60 -18.33 9.56
CA PRO A 425 2.12 -19.17 10.65
C PRO A 425 3.43 -19.87 10.26
N ASP A 426 3.55 -20.39 9.03
CA ASP A 426 4.74 -21.17 8.64
C ASP A 426 6.01 -20.34 8.50
N CYS A 427 5.90 -19.16 7.89
CA CYS A 427 7.07 -18.29 7.76
C CYS A 427 7.12 -17.19 8.82
N GLY A 428 6.16 -17.09 9.75
CA GLY A 428 6.12 -15.98 10.71
C GLY A 428 6.13 -14.59 10.07
N GLY A 429 5.65 -14.45 8.83
CA GLY A 429 5.73 -13.21 8.06
C GLY A 429 6.98 -13.06 7.17
N LYS A 430 7.92 -13.99 7.24
CA LYS A 430 9.23 -13.90 6.55
C LYS A 430 9.21 -14.13 5.04
N LYS A 431 8.07 -14.53 4.46
CA LYS A 431 7.80 -14.70 3.01
C LYS A 431 8.60 -15.80 2.28
N LEU A 432 9.74 -16.25 2.78
CA LEU A 432 10.54 -17.34 2.19
C LEU A 432 10.30 -18.68 2.90
N LYS A 433 10.76 -19.76 2.28
CA LYS A 433 10.87 -21.09 2.91
C LYS A 433 11.89 -21.06 4.06
N ARG A 434 11.72 -21.94 5.04
CA ARG A 434 12.47 -21.94 6.31
C ARG A 434 13.98 -22.06 6.11
N GLN A 435 14.41 -22.92 5.20
CA GLN A 435 15.80 -23.26 4.92
C GLN A 435 16.59 -22.07 4.37
N ARG A 436 15.90 -21.06 3.84
CA ARG A 436 16.55 -19.83 3.36
C ARG A 436 17.07 -18.97 4.51
N PHE A 437 16.54 -19.16 5.72
CA PHE A 437 17.00 -18.46 6.92
C PHE A 437 18.17 -19.17 7.62
N ASP A 438 18.53 -20.37 7.17
CA ASP A 438 19.72 -21.08 7.65
C ASP A 438 21.00 -20.56 6.99
N ILE A 439 20.90 -19.67 5.99
CA ILE A 439 22.04 -18.97 5.40
C ILE A 439 22.23 -17.63 6.11
N LEU A 440 23.43 -17.42 6.65
CA LEU A 440 23.77 -16.29 7.50
C LEU A 440 24.89 -15.45 6.91
N ILE A 441 24.85 -14.14 7.18
CA ILE A 441 25.94 -13.18 7.01
C ILE A 441 26.02 -12.36 8.29
N GLY A 442 27.22 -12.20 8.87
CA GLY A 442 27.38 -11.48 10.13
C GLY A 442 26.44 -12.00 11.24
N ASP A 443 26.25 -13.32 11.27
CA ASP A 443 25.38 -14.04 12.22
C ASP A 443 23.88 -13.73 12.12
N LYS A 444 23.44 -13.20 10.98
CA LYS A 444 22.03 -12.84 10.75
C LYS A 444 21.48 -13.40 9.44
N ASP A 445 20.22 -13.82 9.50
CA ASP A 445 19.49 -14.27 8.32
C ASP A 445 19.04 -13.07 7.45
N ILE A 446 18.73 -13.33 6.17
CA ILE A 446 18.37 -12.26 5.22
C ILE A 446 17.13 -11.45 5.67
N HIS A 447 16.20 -12.10 6.36
CA HIS A 447 14.99 -11.46 6.84
C HIS A 447 15.28 -10.55 8.04
N GLU A 448 16.09 -11.01 8.99
CA GLU A 448 16.54 -10.18 10.12
C GLU A 448 17.19 -8.89 9.64
N VAL A 449 18.11 -8.99 8.67
CA VAL A 449 18.78 -7.82 8.07
C VAL A 449 17.78 -6.92 7.34
N CYS A 450 16.79 -7.49 6.65
CA CYS A 450 15.76 -6.69 5.97
C CYS A 450 14.82 -5.94 6.93
N TRP A 451 14.70 -6.37 8.19
CA TRP A 451 13.85 -5.72 9.19
C TRP A 451 14.56 -4.73 10.11
N MET A 452 15.88 -4.62 10.01
CA MET A 452 16.62 -3.52 10.62
C MET A 452 16.13 -2.18 10.09
N GLN A 453 16.23 -1.15 10.94
CA GLN A 453 16.09 0.21 10.46
C GLN A 453 17.26 0.54 9.53
N LEU A 454 17.08 1.43 8.54
CA LEU A 454 18.13 1.69 7.56
C LEU A 454 19.42 2.23 8.17
N THR A 455 19.36 2.92 9.30
CA THR A 455 20.55 3.33 10.08
C THR A 455 21.30 2.13 10.66
N GLU A 456 20.59 1.24 11.36
CA GLU A 456 21.17 0.01 11.90
C GLU A 456 21.72 -0.89 10.78
N LEU A 457 21.01 -0.95 9.64
CA LEU A 457 21.47 -1.67 8.47
C LEU A 457 22.75 -1.07 7.90
N TYR A 458 22.88 0.26 7.85
CA TYR A 458 24.10 0.91 7.37
C TYR A 458 25.30 0.51 8.22
N ASP A 459 25.16 0.61 9.56
CA ASP A 459 26.21 0.25 10.51
C ASP A 459 26.56 -1.25 10.43
N PHE A 460 25.54 -2.11 10.28
CA PHE A 460 25.72 -3.54 10.10
C PHE A 460 26.53 -3.85 8.84
N ILE A 461 26.16 -3.27 7.70
CA ILE A 461 26.85 -3.48 6.42
C ILE A 461 28.29 -2.94 6.46
N GLU A 462 28.53 -1.83 7.16
CA GLU A 462 29.87 -1.26 7.35
C GLU A 462 30.76 -2.16 8.23
N GLY A 463 30.19 -2.84 9.23
CA GLY A 463 30.90 -3.75 10.11
C GLY A 463 31.16 -5.15 9.55
N LEU A 464 30.69 -5.47 8.33
CA LEU A 464 30.86 -6.81 7.77
C LEU A 464 32.31 -7.10 7.36
N THR A 465 32.83 -8.22 7.84
CA THR A 465 34.13 -8.77 7.46
C THR A 465 33.95 -10.14 6.81
N PHE A 466 34.69 -10.40 5.73
CA PHE A 466 34.62 -11.66 4.99
C PHE A 466 35.97 -12.38 4.98
N PRO A 467 35.98 -13.71 4.99
CA PRO A 467 37.16 -14.53 4.69
C PRO A 467 37.79 -14.15 3.33
N GLU A 468 39.11 -14.28 3.20
CA GLU A 468 39.87 -13.84 2.01
C GLU A 468 39.38 -14.48 0.69
N ASP A 469 38.91 -15.73 0.72
CA ASP A 469 38.35 -16.44 -0.42
C ASP A 469 37.01 -15.86 -0.92
N LYS A 470 36.19 -15.29 -0.03
CA LYS A 470 34.88 -14.70 -0.36
C LYS A 470 34.94 -13.18 -0.54
N LYS A 471 35.95 -12.53 0.03
CA LYS A 471 36.10 -11.07 0.08
C LYS A 471 36.06 -10.39 -1.28
N TYR A 472 36.75 -10.95 -2.27
CA TYR A 472 36.79 -10.41 -3.64
C TYR A 472 35.40 -10.30 -4.29
N ILE A 473 34.47 -11.22 -3.97
CA ILE A 473 33.10 -11.23 -4.49
C ILE A 473 32.18 -10.37 -3.62
N ALA A 474 32.35 -10.44 -2.30
CA ALA A 474 31.50 -9.74 -1.33
C ALA A 474 31.66 -8.21 -1.37
N GLU A 475 32.90 -7.71 -1.45
CA GLU A 475 33.20 -6.28 -1.32
C GLU A 475 32.48 -5.39 -2.36
N PRO A 476 32.46 -5.71 -3.67
CA PRO A 476 31.71 -4.93 -4.66
C PRO A 476 30.20 -4.88 -4.36
N ILE A 477 29.63 -5.99 -3.88
CA ILE A 477 28.19 -6.09 -3.56
C ILE A 477 27.88 -5.25 -2.32
N VAL A 478 28.67 -5.40 -1.26
CA VAL A 478 28.57 -4.63 -0.01
C VAL A 478 28.69 -3.13 -0.28
N LYS A 479 29.63 -2.73 -1.15
CA LYS A 479 29.81 -1.33 -1.55
C LYS A 479 28.57 -0.75 -2.21
N GLU A 480 27.93 -1.50 -3.10
CA GLU A 480 26.70 -1.06 -3.78
C GLU A 480 25.50 -1.02 -2.83
N ILE A 481 25.35 -1.99 -1.93
CA ILE A 481 24.34 -1.97 -0.86
C ILE A 481 24.53 -0.74 0.04
N LYS A 482 25.76 -0.52 0.54
CA LYS A 482 26.10 0.61 1.42
C LYS A 482 25.76 1.94 0.75
N LYS A 483 26.14 2.11 -0.53
CA LYS A 483 25.82 3.31 -1.31
C LYS A 483 24.30 3.55 -1.36
N ARG A 484 23.49 2.54 -1.69
CA ARG A 484 22.03 2.68 -1.79
C ARG A 484 21.37 2.95 -0.43
N VAL A 485 21.79 2.26 0.62
CA VAL A 485 21.29 2.48 1.98
C VAL A 485 21.64 3.90 2.45
N SER A 486 22.86 4.38 2.20
CA SER A 486 23.27 5.74 2.58
C SER A 486 22.39 6.81 1.94
N LEU A 487 22.05 6.68 0.65
CA LEU A 487 21.16 7.61 -0.04
C LEU A 487 19.74 7.62 0.56
N LEU A 488 19.23 6.47 1.01
CA LEU A 488 17.94 6.38 1.69
C LEU A 488 17.96 7.00 3.09
N VAL A 489 19.08 6.91 3.79
CA VAL A 489 19.27 7.59 5.09
C VAL A 489 19.36 9.11 4.89
N GLU A 490 20.17 9.57 3.92
CA GLU A 490 20.35 10.99 3.59
C GLU A 490 19.04 11.69 3.20
N ILE A 491 18.12 10.99 2.51
CA ILE A 491 16.81 11.52 2.11
C ILE A 491 15.77 11.52 3.25
N GLY A 492 16.13 11.06 4.46
CA GLY A 492 15.26 11.03 5.64
C GLY A 492 14.26 9.87 5.65
N LEU A 493 14.67 8.71 5.11
CA LEU A 493 13.93 7.46 5.23
C LEU A 493 14.62 6.47 6.19
N ASP A 494 15.51 6.97 7.04
CA ASP A 494 16.29 6.23 8.04
C ASP A 494 15.44 5.29 8.92
N TYR A 495 14.22 5.71 9.24
CA TYR A 495 13.28 4.94 10.06
C TYR A 495 12.64 3.74 9.38
N LEU A 496 12.75 3.60 8.05
CA LEU A 496 12.21 2.48 7.29
C LEU A 496 13.03 1.22 7.48
N SER A 497 12.44 0.09 7.11
CA SER A 497 13.12 -1.20 6.92
C SER A 497 12.92 -1.68 5.48
N LEU A 498 13.86 -2.48 4.97
CA LEU A 498 13.74 -3.06 3.62
C LEU A 498 12.53 -3.99 3.50
N GLY A 499 12.16 -4.67 4.58
CA GLY A 499 11.01 -5.60 4.66
C GLY A 499 9.65 -4.92 4.67
N ARG A 500 9.57 -3.58 4.89
CA ARG A 500 8.31 -2.84 4.94
C ARG A 500 7.56 -2.98 3.61
N ARG A 501 6.27 -3.35 3.67
CA ARG A 501 5.43 -3.56 2.49
C ARG A 501 5.18 -2.25 1.75
N ALA A 502 5.27 -2.29 0.42
CA ALA A 502 5.14 -1.10 -0.45
C ALA A 502 3.77 -0.43 -0.37
N ASP A 503 2.72 -1.15 0.01
CA ASP A 503 1.35 -0.64 0.14
C ASP A 503 1.11 0.18 1.42
N THR A 504 1.99 0.02 2.41
CA THR A 504 2.00 0.79 3.66
C THR A 504 2.80 2.08 3.57
N ILE A 505 3.45 2.34 2.43
CA ILE A 505 4.30 3.49 2.19
C ILE A 505 3.45 4.68 1.74
N SER A 506 3.72 5.87 2.26
CA SER A 506 3.06 7.11 1.85
C SER A 506 3.46 7.53 0.42
N GLY A 507 2.71 8.45 -0.19
CA GLY A 507 3.05 8.97 -1.52
C GLY A 507 4.44 9.62 -1.54
N GLY A 508 4.72 10.47 -0.54
CA GLY A 508 6.02 11.12 -0.38
C GLY A 508 7.16 10.16 -0.07
N GLU A 509 6.94 9.14 0.78
CA GLU A 509 7.96 8.11 1.04
C GLU A 509 8.29 7.33 -0.25
N ALA A 510 7.29 6.93 -1.03
CA ALA A 510 7.50 6.23 -2.30
C ALA A 510 8.21 7.10 -3.34
N GLN A 511 7.93 8.40 -3.37
CA GLN A 511 8.59 9.37 -4.22
C GLN A 511 10.08 9.51 -3.85
N ARG A 512 10.39 9.62 -2.56
CA ARG A 512 11.77 9.68 -2.05
C ARG A 512 12.55 8.39 -2.35
N ILE A 513 11.94 7.22 -2.17
CA ILE A 513 12.54 5.94 -2.58
C ILE A 513 12.93 5.98 -4.07
N ARG A 514 12.02 6.44 -4.94
CA ARG A 514 12.31 6.57 -6.37
C ARG A 514 13.45 7.54 -6.64
N LEU A 515 13.49 8.69 -5.97
CA LEU A 515 14.57 9.67 -6.10
C LEU A 515 15.94 9.07 -5.74
N ALA A 516 16.02 8.35 -4.62
CA ALA A 516 17.24 7.67 -4.21
C ALA A 516 17.68 6.63 -5.26
N SER A 517 16.76 5.81 -5.79
CA SER A 517 17.06 4.87 -6.87
C SER A 517 17.57 5.57 -8.14
N GLN A 518 17.03 6.75 -8.47
CA GLN A 518 17.49 7.53 -9.63
C GLN A 518 18.91 8.08 -9.43
N ILE A 519 19.26 8.57 -8.24
CA ILE A 519 20.63 9.01 -7.94
C ILE A 519 21.59 7.82 -8.04
N SER A 520 21.20 6.66 -7.49
CA SER A 520 22.04 5.47 -7.51
C SER A 520 22.35 4.97 -8.92
N SER A 521 21.44 5.20 -9.88
CA SER A 521 21.61 4.80 -11.28
C SER A 521 22.74 5.54 -12.01
N GLY A 522 23.16 6.71 -11.52
CA GLY A 522 24.27 7.48 -12.09
C GLY A 522 24.01 8.00 -13.51
N LEU A 523 22.75 8.11 -13.93
CA LEU A 523 22.40 8.63 -15.25
C LEU A 523 22.77 10.13 -15.38
N MET A 524 23.31 10.50 -16.54
CA MET A 524 23.73 11.86 -16.88
C MET A 524 23.02 12.35 -18.16
N GLY A 525 22.84 13.66 -18.29
CA GLY A 525 22.21 14.28 -19.46
C GLY A 525 20.69 14.08 -19.54
N MET A 526 20.07 13.62 -18.46
CA MET A 526 18.63 13.36 -18.34
C MET A 526 17.86 14.62 -17.94
N ILE A 527 16.56 14.65 -18.21
CA ILE A 527 15.63 15.64 -17.64
C ILE A 527 14.77 14.93 -16.58
N TYR A 528 14.89 15.35 -15.33
CA TYR A 528 14.05 14.87 -14.24
C TYR A 528 12.89 15.84 -14.03
N ILE A 529 11.66 15.31 -13.98
CA ILE A 529 10.46 16.10 -13.69
C ILE A 529 9.83 15.56 -12.41
N LEU A 530 9.75 16.41 -11.38
CA LEU A 530 9.28 16.04 -10.04
C LEU A 530 7.99 16.78 -9.70
N ASP A 531 7.02 16.05 -9.14
CA ASP A 531 5.74 16.59 -8.68
C ASP A 531 5.76 16.78 -7.17
N GLU A 532 5.98 18.01 -6.71
CA GLU A 532 5.89 18.42 -5.29
C GLU A 532 6.64 17.47 -4.33
N PRO A 533 7.97 17.29 -4.49
CA PRO A 533 8.77 16.37 -3.68
C PRO A 533 8.83 16.70 -2.19
N SER A 534 8.40 17.90 -1.78
CA SER A 534 8.31 18.31 -0.38
C SER A 534 7.07 17.79 0.37
N ILE A 535 6.13 17.12 -0.31
CA ILE A 535 4.87 16.68 0.30
C ILE A 535 5.07 15.68 1.45
N GLY A 536 4.31 15.90 2.53
CA GLY A 536 4.31 15.07 3.73
C GLY A 536 5.64 15.08 4.48
N LEU A 537 6.49 16.08 4.20
CA LEU A 537 7.73 16.32 4.93
C LEU A 537 7.54 17.39 5.99
N HIS A 538 8.21 17.15 7.12
CA HIS A 538 8.38 18.19 8.12
C HIS A 538 9.34 19.26 7.59
N ALA A 539 9.17 20.52 8.01
CA ALA A 539 10.03 21.65 7.59
C ALA A 539 11.54 21.43 7.84
N ARG A 540 11.87 20.55 8.80
CA ARG A 540 13.25 20.08 9.05
C ARG A 540 13.86 19.35 7.86
N ASP A 541 13.07 18.51 7.19
CA ASP A 541 13.54 17.57 6.19
C ASP A 541 13.48 18.14 4.76
N SER A 542 12.86 19.32 4.55
CA SER A 542 12.85 20.02 3.25
C SER A 542 14.24 20.24 2.68
N LYS A 543 15.22 20.60 3.54
CA LYS A 543 16.63 20.75 3.14
C LYS A 543 17.25 19.48 2.56
N LYS A 544 16.84 18.31 3.05
CA LYS A 544 17.35 17.02 2.53
C LYS A 544 16.93 16.85 1.07
N VAL A 545 15.66 17.16 0.75
CA VAL A 545 15.17 17.12 -0.64
C VAL A 545 15.92 18.10 -1.52
N ILE A 546 16.15 19.34 -1.07
CA ILE A 546 16.89 20.34 -1.84
C ILE A 546 18.32 19.84 -2.16
N ASN A 547 19.01 19.23 -1.20
CA ASN A 547 20.34 18.65 -1.42
C ASN A 547 20.34 17.55 -2.50
N ILE A 548 19.27 16.76 -2.58
CA ILE A 548 19.09 15.72 -3.60
C ILE A 548 18.86 16.33 -4.98
N LEU A 549 18.06 17.38 -5.07
CA LEU A 549 17.87 18.11 -6.33
C LEU A 549 19.21 18.68 -6.82
N ASN A 550 20.03 19.20 -5.90
CA ASN A 550 21.38 19.66 -6.20
C ASN A 550 22.29 18.53 -6.67
N HIS A 551 22.27 17.36 -6.03
CA HIS A 551 23.05 16.19 -6.45
C HIS A 551 22.66 15.75 -7.87
N LEU A 552 21.35 15.63 -8.16
CA LEU A 552 20.88 15.29 -9.50
C LEU A 552 21.38 16.28 -10.56
N ARG A 553 21.35 17.58 -10.26
CA ARG A 553 21.90 18.64 -11.12
C ARG A 553 23.41 18.49 -11.31
N GLU A 554 24.16 18.24 -10.24
CA GLU A 554 25.63 18.12 -10.25
C GLU A 554 26.13 16.93 -11.07
N LEU A 555 25.33 15.86 -11.18
CA LEU A 555 25.59 14.75 -12.12
C LEU A 555 25.49 15.18 -13.60
N GLY A 556 25.10 16.42 -13.91
CA GLY A 556 24.91 16.91 -15.26
C GLY A 556 23.51 16.63 -15.80
N ASN A 557 22.50 16.65 -14.93
CA ASN A 557 21.10 16.54 -15.32
C ASN A 557 20.37 17.87 -15.19
N THR A 558 19.26 18.01 -15.91
CA THR A 558 18.33 19.13 -15.76
C THR A 558 17.17 18.71 -14.86
N VAL A 559 16.85 19.50 -13.85
CA VAL A 559 15.80 19.17 -12.88
C VAL A 559 14.67 20.19 -12.99
N ILE A 560 13.45 19.72 -13.28
CA ILE A 560 12.23 20.53 -13.34
C ILE A 560 11.33 20.08 -12.19
N VAL A 561 11.00 20.99 -11.28
CA VAL A 561 10.21 20.68 -10.09
C VAL A 561 8.94 21.51 -10.10
N VAL A 562 7.78 20.87 -9.95
CA VAL A 562 6.52 21.58 -9.67
C VAL A 562 6.42 21.72 -8.17
N GLU A 563 6.42 22.94 -7.63
CA GLU A 563 6.45 23.18 -6.18
C GLU A 563 5.71 24.44 -5.71
N HIS A 564 5.32 24.37 -4.44
CA HIS A 564 4.70 25.43 -3.65
C HIS A 564 5.46 25.74 -2.36
N ASP A 565 6.39 24.87 -1.97
CA ASP A 565 7.26 25.10 -0.83
C ASP A 565 8.21 26.28 -1.08
N MET A 566 8.24 27.20 -0.11
CA MET A 566 9.01 28.44 -0.23
C MET A 566 10.51 28.18 -0.18
N GLU A 567 10.97 27.23 0.63
CA GLU A 567 12.40 26.92 0.74
C GLU A 567 12.94 26.35 -0.57
N THR A 568 12.17 25.49 -1.23
CA THR A 568 12.52 24.93 -2.54
C THR A 568 12.50 25.99 -3.64
N ILE A 569 11.51 26.89 -3.64
CA ILE A 569 11.44 28.01 -4.60
C ILE A 569 12.63 28.96 -4.43
N GLU A 570 13.03 29.26 -3.19
CA GLU A 570 14.17 30.14 -2.90
C GLU A 570 15.53 29.57 -3.33
N ASN A 571 15.67 28.24 -3.31
CA ASN A 571 16.90 27.53 -3.71
C ASN A 571 16.94 27.18 -5.21
N ALA A 572 15.94 27.56 -6.00
CA ALA A 572 15.90 27.29 -7.43
C ALA A 572 16.89 28.16 -8.22
N ASP A 573 17.55 27.59 -9.23
CA ASP A 573 18.37 28.35 -10.17
C ASP A 573 17.50 29.24 -11.09
N ASN A 574 16.30 28.76 -11.44
CA ASN A 574 15.34 29.45 -12.27
C ASN A 574 13.91 29.15 -11.81
N ILE A 575 13.03 30.14 -11.85
CA ILE A 575 11.63 30.03 -11.44
C ILE A 575 10.74 30.39 -12.62
N ILE A 576 9.68 29.61 -12.80
CA ILE A 576 8.62 29.87 -13.79
C ILE A 576 7.30 29.93 -13.04
N GLU A 577 6.72 31.11 -12.91
CA GLU A 577 5.40 31.27 -12.31
C GLU A 577 4.31 31.22 -13.39
N ILE A 578 3.39 30.26 -13.25
CA ILE A 578 2.22 30.12 -14.13
C ILE A 578 0.98 30.63 -13.39
N GLY A 579 0.18 31.45 -14.06
CA GLY A 579 -1.00 32.08 -13.47
C GLY A 579 -1.64 33.08 -14.44
N PRO A 580 -2.22 34.19 -13.95
CA PRO A 580 -2.30 34.64 -12.54
C PRO A 580 -3.36 33.91 -11.71
N GLY A 581 -4.33 33.23 -12.35
CA GLY A 581 -5.40 32.51 -11.69
C GLY A 581 -5.45 31.02 -12.03
N PRO A 582 -6.45 30.29 -11.51
CA PRO A 582 -6.69 28.90 -11.87
C PRO A 582 -7.52 28.77 -13.15
N GLY A 583 -7.46 27.61 -13.82
CA GLY A 583 -8.32 27.29 -14.96
C GLY A 583 -8.18 28.26 -16.12
N ILE A 584 -9.30 28.77 -16.64
CA ILE A 584 -9.33 29.72 -17.77
C ILE A 584 -8.62 31.06 -17.46
N HIS A 585 -8.53 31.42 -16.18
CA HIS A 585 -7.83 32.61 -15.70
C HIS A 585 -6.32 32.41 -15.55
N GLY A 586 -5.85 31.17 -15.73
CA GLY A 586 -4.45 30.78 -15.69
C GLY A 586 -3.85 30.57 -17.08
N GLY A 587 -2.87 29.69 -17.15
CA GLY A 587 -2.27 29.25 -18.39
C GLY A 587 -1.35 30.26 -19.07
N GLU A 588 -1.01 31.35 -18.40
CA GLU A 588 -0.05 32.34 -18.85
C GLU A 588 1.22 32.29 -17.99
N ILE A 589 2.34 32.66 -18.59
CA ILE A 589 3.57 32.94 -17.85
C ILE A 589 3.39 34.30 -17.16
N VAL A 590 3.41 34.28 -15.83
CA VAL A 590 3.33 35.50 -15.01
C VAL A 590 4.70 36.18 -14.99
N GLU A 591 5.73 35.42 -14.64
CA GLU A 591 7.12 35.88 -14.51
C GLU A 591 8.08 34.69 -14.66
N THR A 592 9.28 34.94 -15.18
CA THR A 592 10.36 33.95 -15.25
C THR A 592 11.71 34.55 -14.87
N GLY A 593 12.53 33.79 -14.15
CA GLY A 593 13.90 34.19 -13.82
C GLY A 593 14.32 33.78 -12.42
N THR A 594 15.25 34.54 -11.83
CA THR A 594 15.78 34.27 -10.49
C THR A 594 14.80 34.71 -9.39
N ILE A 595 15.03 34.24 -8.16
CA ILE A 595 14.25 34.65 -6.98
C ILE A 595 14.18 36.18 -6.81
N SER A 596 15.26 36.88 -7.15
CA SER A 596 15.32 38.35 -7.09
C SER A 596 14.38 39.02 -8.09
N HIS A 597 14.15 38.42 -9.26
CA HIS A 597 13.19 38.91 -10.24
C HIS A 597 11.76 38.67 -9.77
N ILE A 598 11.45 37.46 -9.28
CA ILE A 598 10.13 37.10 -8.75
C ILE A 598 9.73 38.03 -7.59
N LYS A 599 10.62 38.26 -6.62
CA LYS A 599 10.36 39.15 -5.47
C LYS A 599 10.07 40.61 -5.87
N LYS A 600 10.66 41.10 -6.97
CA LYS A 600 10.44 42.47 -7.49
C LYS A 600 9.15 42.60 -8.31
N SER A 601 8.66 41.50 -8.89
CA SER A 601 7.47 41.52 -9.74
C SER A 601 6.21 41.81 -8.93
N LYS A 602 5.43 42.81 -9.37
CA LYS A 602 4.12 43.13 -8.77
C LYS A 602 3.01 42.17 -9.23
N ARG A 603 3.20 41.53 -10.39
CA ARG A 603 2.23 40.60 -10.99
C ARG A 603 2.29 39.23 -10.30
N SER A 604 3.48 38.85 -9.81
CA SER A 604 3.74 37.62 -9.08
C SER A 604 2.93 37.54 -7.79
N LEU A 605 2.10 36.50 -7.64
CA LEU A 605 1.43 36.21 -6.38
C LEU A 605 2.43 35.57 -5.42
N THR A 606 3.23 34.62 -5.91
CA THR A 606 4.27 33.95 -5.11
C THR A 606 5.27 34.96 -4.55
N GLY A 607 5.71 35.92 -5.37
CA GLY A 607 6.61 37.01 -4.99
C GLY A 607 6.04 37.94 -3.92
N ARG A 608 4.71 38.12 -3.86
CA ARG A 608 4.05 38.89 -2.79
C ARG A 608 4.14 38.18 -1.44
N TYR A 609 3.95 36.86 -1.40
CA TYR A 609 4.13 36.07 -0.17
C TYR A 609 5.61 35.98 0.22
N LEU A 610 6.51 35.74 -0.73
CA LEU A 610 7.96 35.70 -0.50
C LEU A 610 8.55 37.01 0.06
N CYS A 611 7.96 38.15 -0.30
CA CYS A 611 8.35 39.47 0.23
C CYS A 611 7.61 39.86 1.51
N GLY A 612 6.69 39.03 2.01
CA GLY A 612 5.85 39.35 3.17
C GLY A 612 4.79 40.44 2.93
N LYS A 613 4.49 40.80 1.67
CA LYS A 613 3.41 41.75 1.34
C LYS A 613 2.02 41.16 1.54
N GLU A 614 1.90 39.85 1.35
CA GLU A 614 0.73 39.06 1.73
C GLU A 614 1.16 37.95 2.68
N LEU A 615 0.32 37.66 3.67
CA LEU A 615 0.54 36.62 4.67
C LEU A 615 -0.80 36.07 5.18
N ILE A 616 -0.74 34.88 5.77
CA ILE A 616 -1.82 34.35 6.61
C ILE A 616 -1.55 34.84 8.03
N GLU A 617 -2.47 35.64 8.54
CA GLU A 617 -2.35 36.26 9.86
C GLU A 617 -2.49 35.23 10.97
N VAL A 618 -1.72 35.40 12.05
CA VAL A 618 -1.89 34.63 13.28
C VAL A 618 -3.17 35.12 13.98
N PRO A 619 -4.06 34.23 14.46
CA PRO A 619 -5.25 34.62 15.20
C PRO A 619 -4.89 35.45 16.42
N LYS A 620 -5.58 36.58 16.63
CA LYS A 620 -5.35 37.47 17.79
C LYS A 620 -5.70 36.81 19.12
N GLU A 621 -6.74 35.99 19.12
CA GLU A 621 -7.18 35.18 20.25
C GLU A 621 -7.47 33.76 19.74
N ARG A 622 -7.03 32.75 20.49
CA ARG A 622 -7.35 31.34 20.21
C ARG A 622 -8.63 30.93 20.92
N ARG A 623 -9.35 29.97 20.35
CA ARG A 623 -10.64 29.54 20.90
C ARG A 623 -10.43 28.81 22.23
N LYS A 624 -11.20 29.19 23.24
CA LYS A 624 -11.18 28.51 24.54
C LYS A 624 -11.86 27.14 24.44
N HIS A 625 -11.25 26.14 25.06
CA HIS A 625 -11.81 24.80 25.15
C HIS A 625 -13.16 24.81 25.88
N ASN A 626 -14.12 24.03 25.38
CA ASN A 626 -15.45 23.89 25.98
C ASN A 626 -15.49 22.93 27.18
N GLY A 627 -14.33 22.39 27.58
CA GLY A 627 -14.17 21.42 28.68
C GLY A 627 -14.38 19.95 28.28
N ASN A 628 -14.92 19.68 27.09
CA ASN A 628 -15.10 18.31 26.60
C ASN A 628 -13.83 17.86 25.88
N ASN A 629 -13.33 16.68 26.25
CA ASN A 629 -12.13 16.08 25.67
C ASN A 629 -12.45 14.68 25.15
N LEU A 630 -11.72 14.29 24.11
CA LEU A 630 -11.62 12.91 23.65
C LEU A 630 -10.28 12.37 24.17
N THR A 631 -10.31 11.41 25.08
CA THR A 631 -9.11 10.89 25.74
C THR A 631 -8.79 9.50 25.24
N ILE A 632 -7.57 9.30 24.76
CA ILE A 632 -7.05 8.01 24.33
C ILE A 632 -6.15 7.50 25.44
N LEU A 633 -6.34 6.25 25.84
CA LEU A 633 -5.54 5.63 26.88
C LEU A 633 -4.68 4.50 26.30
N GLY A 634 -3.39 4.55 26.56
CA GLY A 634 -2.40 3.52 26.30
C GLY A 634 -2.29 3.09 24.84
N ALA A 635 -2.14 4.05 23.92
CA ALA A 635 -1.97 3.77 22.49
C ALA A 635 -0.61 3.08 22.21
N ARG A 636 -0.64 1.89 21.61
CA ARG A 636 0.52 0.99 21.43
C ARG A 636 0.71 0.47 20.00
N GLU A 637 -0.21 0.79 19.09
CA GLU A 637 -0.13 0.33 17.70
C GLU A 637 1.17 0.80 16.99
N ASN A 638 1.78 -0.09 16.21
CA ASN A 638 3.04 0.14 15.48
C ASN A 638 4.19 0.63 16.38
N ASN A 639 4.56 1.91 16.27
CA ASN A 639 5.69 2.50 16.98
C ASN A 639 5.27 3.37 18.19
N LEU A 640 3.97 3.48 18.49
CA LEU A 640 3.47 4.26 19.62
C LEU A 640 3.85 3.62 20.96
N LYS A 641 4.18 4.45 21.96
CA LYS A 641 4.81 4.03 23.22
C LYS A 641 3.87 4.18 24.42
N ASP A 642 2.74 3.47 24.39
CA ASP A 642 1.73 3.48 25.46
C ASP A 642 1.23 4.90 25.81
N LEU A 643 0.78 5.63 24.79
CA LEU A 643 0.45 7.05 24.94
C LEU A 643 -0.95 7.28 25.51
N ASP A 644 -1.02 8.16 26.50
CA ASP A 644 -2.25 8.77 26.99
C ASP A 644 -2.36 10.19 26.42
N ILE A 645 -3.41 10.49 25.65
CA ILE A 645 -3.56 11.77 24.92
C ILE A 645 -4.95 12.33 25.11
N ASN A 646 -5.03 13.59 25.53
CA ASN A 646 -6.29 14.34 25.62
C ASN A 646 -6.47 15.24 24.40
N ILE A 647 -7.58 15.10 23.67
CA ILE A 647 -7.87 15.90 22.48
C ILE A 647 -9.05 16.83 22.78
N PRO A 648 -8.86 18.16 22.83
CA PRO A 648 -9.95 19.07 23.11
C PRO A 648 -10.96 19.10 21.96
N LEU A 649 -12.26 19.11 22.30
CA LEU A 649 -13.35 19.17 21.35
C LEU A 649 -13.83 20.61 21.12
N GLY A 650 -14.49 20.84 19.99
CA GLY A 650 -15.04 22.15 19.59
C GLY A 650 -14.01 23.17 19.11
N VAL A 651 -12.78 22.73 18.83
CA VAL A 651 -11.67 23.58 18.36
C VAL A 651 -10.94 22.94 17.18
N LEU A 652 -10.02 23.68 16.55
CA LEU A 652 -9.10 23.15 15.54
C LEU A 652 -7.85 22.57 16.21
N VAL A 653 -7.77 21.24 16.25
CA VAL A 653 -6.62 20.49 16.76
C VAL A 653 -5.76 20.01 15.60
N CYS A 654 -4.46 20.33 15.64
CA CYS A 654 -3.49 19.83 14.69
C CYS A 654 -2.57 18.78 15.32
N VAL A 655 -2.40 17.64 14.66
CA VAL A 655 -1.40 16.63 15.02
C VAL A 655 -0.19 16.84 14.11
N SER A 656 0.95 17.19 14.71
CA SER A 656 2.20 17.47 14.01
C SER A 656 3.34 16.55 14.47
N GLY A 657 4.53 16.77 13.91
CA GLY A 657 5.73 15.99 14.19
C GLY A 657 6.39 15.42 12.94
N VAL A 658 7.58 14.85 13.09
CA VAL A 658 8.41 14.37 11.98
C VAL A 658 7.80 13.18 11.23
N SER A 659 8.21 12.93 9.99
CA SER A 659 7.73 11.77 9.22
C SER A 659 8.09 10.47 9.95
N GLY A 660 7.14 9.52 10.04
CA GLY A 660 7.32 8.28 10.79
C GLY A 660 7.13 8.37 12.32
N SER A 661 6.75 9.53 12.88
CA SER A 661 6.55 9.67 14.34
C SER A 661 5.31 8.98 14.92
N GLY A 662 4.40 8.48 14.06
CA GLY A 662 3.18 7.78 14.48
C GLY A 662 1.86 8.56 14.31
N LYS A 663 1.88 9.74 13.68
CA LYS A 663 0.68 10.59 13.46
C LYS A 663 -0.51 9.84 12.83
N SER A 664 -0.28 9.21 11.67
CA SER A 664 -1.33 8.46 10.97
C SER A 664 -1.79 7.24 11.76
N THR A 665 -0.88 6.59 12.51
CA THR A 665 -1.23 5.47 13.40
C THR A 665 -2.18 5.93 14.50
N LEU A 666 -1.86 7.03 15.18
CA LEU A 666 -2.70 7.58 16.23
C LEU A 666 -4.08 7.97 15.68
N VAL A 667 -4.12 8.78 14.62
CA VAL A 667 -5.37 9.39 14.14
C VAL A 667 -6.22 8.42 13.32
N ASN A 668 -5.63 7.73 12.33
CA ASN A 668 -6.39 6.89 11.41
C ASN A 668 -6.56 5.46 11.92
N GLU A 669 -5.51 4.85 12.50
CA GLU A 669 -5.55 3.43 12.90
C GLU A 669 -6.16 3.21 14.29
N ILE A 670 -5.98 4.16 15.23
CA ILE A 670 -6.58 4.09 16.57
C ILE A 670 -7.86 4.92 16.63
N ILE A 671 -7.78 6.26 16.62
CA ILE A 671 -8.94 7.13 16.91
C ILE A 671 -10.09 6.88 15.94
N TYR A 672 -9.83 7.01 14.64
CA TYR A 672 -10.86 6.88 13.63
C TYR A 672 -11.50 5.49 13.64
N LYS A 673 -10.69 4.43 13.69
CA LYS A 673 -11.20 3.06 13.69
C LYS A 673 -11.94 2.71 14.97
N LYS A 674 -11.49 3.15 16.14
CA LYS A 674 -12.16 2.90 17.43
C LYS A 674 -13.51 3.61 17.48
N LEU A 675 -13.57 4.88 17.08
CA LEU A 675 -14.84 5.61 16.99
C LEU A 675 -15.80 4.98 15.97
N ARG A 676 -15.27 4.44 14.86
CA ARG A 676 -16.06 3.68 13.89
C ARG A 676 -16.50 2.31 14.41
N SER A 677 -15.67 1.63 15.20
CA SER A 677 -15.96 0.29 15.71
C SER A 677 -17.12 0.26 16.68
N ILE A 678 -17.41 1.40 17.34
CA ILE A 678 -18.62 1.58 18.16
C ILE A 678 -19.89 1.40 17.32
N GLY A 679 -19.90 1.87 16.07
CA GLY A 679 -21.02 1.72 15.15
C GLY A 679 -20.96 0.47 14.26
N ASP A 680 -19.77 -0.06 14.01
CA ASP A 680 -19.53 -1.24 13.19
C ASP A 680 -18.45 -2.14 13.82
N PRO A 681 -18.83 -3.20 14.56
CA PRO A 681 -17.88 -4.04 15.31
C PRO A 681 -16.92 -4.83 14.41
N ARG A 682 -17.11 -4.80 13.08
CA ARG A 682 -16.20 -5.43 12.11
C ARG A 682 -14.90 -4.64 11.93
N ILE A 683 -14.88 -3.36 12.32
CA ILE A 683 -13.70 -2.50 12.20
C ILE A 683 -12.80 -2.76 13.41
N ILE A 684 -11.57 -3.18 13.16
CA ILE A 684 -10.58 -3.47 14.20
C ILE A 684 -9.70 -2.23 14.38
N PRO A 685 -9.79 -1.51 15.51
CA PRO A 685 -8.84 -0.45 15.84
C PRO A 685 -7.47 -1.02 16.18
N GLY A 686 -6.43 -0.22 16.00
CA GLY A 686 -5.08 -0.55 16.47
C GLY A 686 -5.02 -0.73 18.00
N GLU A 687 -3.95 -1.32 18.49
CA GLU A 687 -3.73 -1.61 19.91
C GLU A 687 -3.78 -0.34 20.78
N HIS A 688 -4.72 -0.31 21.72
CA HIS A 688 -4.89 0.72 22.75
C HIS A 688 -5.68 0.16 23.94
N ARG A 689 -5.62 0.81 25.12
CA ARG A 689 -6.42 0.42 26.29
C ARG A 689 -7.88 0.81 26.15
N ASP A 690 -8.15 2.11 26.02
CA ASP A 690 -9.52 2.60 25.80
C ASP A 690 -9.60 4.00 25.19
N LEU A 691 -10.82 4.45 24.86
CA LEU A 691 -11.12 5.77 24.33
C LEU A 691 -12.38 6.34 25.01
N GLU A 692 -12.17 7.40 25.80
CA GLU A 692 -13.18 8.09 26.62
C GLU A 692 -13.63 9.40 25.95
N GLY A 693 -14.84 9.90 26.28
CA GLY A 693 -15.37 11.14 25.73
C GLY A 693 -16.01 11.03 24.34
N HIS A 694 -16.23 9.80 23.86
CA HIS A 694 -16.88 9.55 22.57
C HIS A 694 -18.38 9.92 22.58
N GLU A 695 -19.01 9.96 23.75
CA GLU A 695 -20.39 10.39 23.99
C GLU A 695 -20.64 11.87 23.60
N HIS A 696 -19.59 12.69 23.56
CA HIS A 696 -19.67 14.08 23.11
C HIS A 696 -19.71 14.23 21.58
N ILE A 697 -19.55 13.13 20.83
CA ILE A 697 -19.45 13.12 19.37
C ILE A 697 -20.67 12.42 18.77
N ASN A 698 -21.40 13.13 17.90
CA ASN A 698 -22.57 12.56 17.22
C ASN A 698 -22.19 11.71 16.01
N ASN A 699 -21.30 12.22 15.16
CA ASN A 699 -20.81 11.52 13.97
C ASN A 699 -19.33 11.78 13.76
N ILE A 700 -18.67 10.78 13.17
CA ILE A 700 -17.27 10.86 12.74
C ILE A 700 -17.18 10.84 11.22
N ILE A 701 -16.45 11.80 10.68
CA ILE A 701 -16.25 11.97 9.24
C ILE A 701 -14.75 12.06 8.96
N ASN A 702 -14.21 11.09 8.20
CA ASN A 702 -12.83 11.12 7.73
C ASN A 702 -12.79 11.64 6.29
N ILE A 703 -12.09 12.75 6.10
CA ILE A 703 -11.90 13.43 4.82
C ILE A 703 -10.45 13.22 4.38
N ASN A 704 -10.21 12.06 3.76
CA ASN A 704 -8.90 11.68 3.24
C ASN A 704 -8.72 12.01 1.75
N GLN A 705 -7.47 11.93 1.27
CA GLN A 705 -7.08 12.18 -0.12
C GLN A 705 -7.40 11.02 -1.09
N SER A 706 -8.08 9.96 -0.63
CA SER A 706 -8.44 8.86 -1.52
C SER A 706 -9.34 9.35 -2.67
N PRO A 707 -9.24 8.77 -3.88
CA PRO A 707 -10.09 9.17 -5.00
C PRO A 707 -11.58 9.10 -4.63
N ILE A 708 -12.38 10.09 -5.05
CA ILE A 708 -13.84 10.08 -4.81
C ILE A 708 -14.55 8.90 -5.48
N GLY A 709 -13.90 8.27 -6.47
CA GLY A 709 -14.30 7.01 -7.06
C GLY A 709 -13.15 6.34 -7.79
N LYS A 710 -13.29 5.03 -8.06
CA LYS A 710 -12.28 4.23 -8.75
C LYS A 710 -12.45 4.22 -10.28
N ASN A 711 -13.48 4.89 -10.80
CA ASN A 711 -13.87 4.83 -12.21
C ASN A 711 -14.27 6.20 -12.76
N SER A 712 -14.26 6.28 -14.10
CA SER A 712 -14.66 7.45 -14.91
C SER A 712 -16.08 7.98 -14.65
N ARG A 713 -16.94 7.15 -14.04
CA ARG A 713 -18.33 7.49 -13.69
C ARG A 713 -18.45 8.43 -12.51
N SER A 714 -17.50 8.36 -11.58
CA SER A 714 -17.51 9.23 -10.41
C SER A 714 -16.90 10.57 -10.79
N ASN A 715 -17.58 11.66 -10.44
CA ASN A 715 -17.21 13.04 -10.75
C ASN A 715 -17.76 14.01 -9.68
N PRO A 716 -17.35 15.29 -9.67
CA PRO A 716 -17.82 16.25 -8.68
C PRO A 716 -19.36 16.36 -8.58
N ALA A 717 -20.05 16.41 -9.73
CA ALA A 717 -21.51 16.54 -9.77
C ALA A 717 -22.24 15.33 -9.16
N THR A 718 -21.76 14.11 -9.41
CA THR A 718 -22.33 12.88 -8.84
C THR A 718 -22.05 12.78 -7.34
N TYR A 719 -20.83 13.11 -6.90
CA TYR A 719 -20.42 12.97 -5.51
C TYR A 719 -21.20 13.90 -4.55
N ILE A 720 -21.43 15.15 -4.97
CA ILE A 720 -22.16 16.16 -4.16
C ILE A 720 -23.70 15.96 -4.26
N GLY A 721 -24.14 15.02 -5.10
CA GLY A 721 -25.56 14.78 -5.37
C GLY A 721 -26.22 15.89 -6.18
N LEU A 722 -25.44 16.63 -6.99
CA LEU A 722 -25.95 17.66 -7.91
C LEU A 722 -26.51 17.05 -9.19
N PHE A 723 -25.92 15.95 -9.66
CA PHE A 723 -26.26 15.35 -10.94
C PHE A 723 -27.74 14.95 -11.03
N ASP A 724 -28.32 14.42 -9.96
CA ASP A 724 -29.75 14.08 -9.91
C ASP A 724 -30.66 15.29 -10.04
N SER A 725 -30.26 16.41 -9.42
CA SER A 725 -30.99 17.68 -9.54
C SER A 725 -30.92 18.22 -10.96
N ILE A 726 -29.75 18.15 -11.60
CA ILE A 726 -29.54 18.56 -13.00
C ILE A 726 -30.39 17.67 -13.93
N ARG A 727 -30.37 16.34 -13.76
CA ARG A 727 -31.19 15.43 -14.57
C ARG A 727 -32.69 15.72 -14.46
N ARG A 728 -33.18 16.07 -13.27
CA ARG A 728 -34.58 16.51 -13.08
C ARG A 728 -34.89 17.80 -13.82
N LEU A 729 -33.96 18.75 -13.93
CA LEU A 729 -34.15 19.96 -14.72
C LEU A 729 -34.34 19.63 -16.21
N PHE A 730 -33.50 18.75 -16.76
CA PHE A 730 -33.61 18.32 -18.16
C PHE A 730 -34.91 17.57 -18.45
N MET A 731 -35.30 16.64 -17.57
CA MET A 731 -36.58 15.93 -17.69
C MET A 731 -37.79 16.89 -17.70
N ASN A 732 -37.68 18.03 -17.00
CA ASN A 732 -38.76 19.01 -16.92
C ASN A 732 -38.83 19.98 -18.11
N THR A 733 -37.90 19.89 -19.08
CA THR A 733 -37.96 20.69 -20.32
C THR A 733 -39.11 20.23 -21.22
N HIS A 734 -39.67 21.14 -22.02
CA HIS A 734 -40.76 20.81 -22.96
C HIS A 734 -40.33 19.72 -23.96
N GLU A 735 -39.16 19.89 -24.59
CA GLU A 735 -38.60 18.94 -25.56
C GLU A 735 -38.43 17.52 -25.00
N ALA A 736 -38.03 17.39 -23.72
CA ALA A 736 -37.87 16.09 -23.08
C ALA A 736 -39.21 15.43 -22.76
N LYS A 737 -40.22 16.21 -22.35
CA LYS A 737 -41.57 15.71 -22.06
C LYS A 737 -42.26 15.22 -23.33
N ASP A 738 -42.14 15.95 -24.43
CA ASP A 738 -42.75 15.58 -25.71
C ASP A 738 -42.18 14.26 -26.26
N LYS A 739 -40.89 14.01 -26.03
CA LYS A 739 -40.21 12.75 -26.41
C LYS A 739 -40.36 11.62 -25.38
N GLY A 740 -41.06 11.84 -24.27
CA GLY A 740 -41.26 10.84 -23.21
C GLY A 740 -39.96 10.44 -22.47
N TYR A 741 -38.96 11.33 -22.44
CA TYR A 741 -37.69 11.03 -21.77
C TYR A 741 -37.81 11.13 -20.24
N THR A 742 -37.24 10.13 -19.57
CA THR A 742 -37.21 10.05 -18.11
C THR A 742 -35.87 10.51 -17.55
N ILE A 743 -35.77 10.63 -16.22
CA ILE A 743 -34.51 10.94 -15.54
C ILE A 743 -33.38 9.95 -15.85
N SER A 744 -33.73 8.70 -16.22
CA SER A 744 -32.77 7.65 -16.59
C SER A 744 -32.11 7.92 -17.93
N ASN A 745 -32.81 8.55 -18.89
CA ASN A 745 -32.25 8.89 -20.20
C ASN A 745 -31.09 9.90 -20.09
N PHE A 746 -31.16 10.81 -19.12
CA PHE A 746 -30.11 11.79 -18.84
C PHE A 746 -28.98 11.25 -17.95
N SER A 747 -29.01 9.96 -17.59
CA SER A 747 -27.96 9.30 -16.82
C SER A 747 -26.95 8.61 -17.73
N PHE A 748 -25.66 8.92 -17.58
CA PHE A 748 -24.61 8.15 -18.25
C PHE A 748 -24.39 6.75 -17.64
N ASN A 749 -24.99 6.45 -16.48
CA ASN A 749 -24.88 5.15 -15.80
C ASN A 749 -25.95 4.13 -16.22
N SER A 750 -27.08 4.59 -16.75
CA SER A 750 -28.24 3.74 -17.02
C SER A 750 -28.09 2.97 -18.33
N LYS A 751 -28.03 1.63 -18.27
CA LYS A 751 -27.91 0.75 -19.45
C LYS A 751 -29.10 0.95 -20.40
N ASN A 752 -28.83 0.96 -21.71
CA ASN A 752 -29.83 0.99 -22.78
C ASN A 752 -30.81 2.18 -22.75
N SER A 753 -30.41 3.30 -22.15
CA SER A 753 -31.21 4.52 -22.13
C SER A 753 -30.59 5.57 -23.07
N GLY A 754 -29.99 6.63 -22.53
CA GLY A 754 -29.41 7.74 -23.28
C GLY A 754 -27.88 7.80 -23.33
N ARG A 755 -27.16 6.90 -22.66
CA ARG A 755 -25.70 6.85 -22.70
C ARG A 755 -25.16 6.31 -24.04
N CYS A 756 -23.91 6.64 -24.36
CA CYS A 756 -23.18 6.00 -25.46
C CYS A 756 -22.84 4.55 -25.10
N GLU A 757 -23.27 3.58 -25.92
CA GLU A 757 -23.05 2.16 -25.62
C GLU A 757 -21.62 1.69 -25.90
N HIS A 758 -20.89 2.37 -26.78
CA HIS A 758 -19.50 2.02 -27.11
C HIS A 758 -18.54 2.21 -25.93
N CYS A 759 -18.58 3.39 -25.30
CA CYS A 759 -17.84 3.64 -24.07
C CYS A 759 -18.64 3.33 -22.80
N LYS A 760 -19.85 2.78 -22.92
CA LYS A 760 -20.77 2.49 -21.80
C LYS A 760 -20.98 3.67 -20.85
N GLY A 761 -20.94 4.90 -21.38
CA GLY A 761 -21.09 6.16 -20.63
C GLY A 761 -19.80 6.72 -20.01
N GLU A 762 -18.64 6.08 -20.15
CA GLU A 762 -17.37 6.57 -19.59
C GLU A 762 -16.81 7.78 -20.37
N GLY A 763 -17.18 7.92 -21.65
CA GLY A 763 -16.63 8.94 -22.55
C GLY A 763 -15.22 8.64 -23.07
N LYS A 764 -14.49 7.73 -22.42
CA LYS A 764 -13.17 7.24 -22.84
C LYS A 764 -13.15 5.73 -22.97
N ILE A 765 -12.12 5.22 -23.62
CA ILE A 765 -11.79 3.80 -23.76
C ILE A 765 -10.41 3.60 -23.15
N VAL A 766 -10.30 2.69 -22.19
CA VAL A 766 -9.03 2.38 -21.52
C VAL A 766 -8.40 1.18 -22.22
N THR A 767 -7.23 1.37 -22.80
CA THR A 767 -6.42 0.30 -23.39
C THR A 767 -5.35 -0.08 -22.37
N LYS A 768 -5.39 -1.34 -21.90
CA LYS A 768 -4.39 -1.87 -20.98
C LYS A 768 -3.08 -2.12 -21.71
N LEU A 769 -1.99 -1.54 -21.22
CA LEU A 769 -0.64 -1.78 -21.74
C LEU A 769 0.14 -2.70 -20.78
N GLN A 770 1.10 -3.46 -21.30
CA GLN A 770 1.85 -4.44 -20.49
C GLN A 770 3.00 -3.82 -19.68
N PHE A 771 3.70 -2.83 -20.24
CA PHE A 771 4.93 -2.26 -19.65
C PHE A 771 4.80 -0.77 -19.31
N MET A 772 3.64 -0.19 -19.54
CA MET A 772 3.38 1.24 -19.41
C MET A 772 2.03 1.47 -18.73
N PRO A 773 1.80 2.64 -18.13
CA PRO A 773 0.48 3.01 -17.62
C PRO A 773 -0.59 2.86 -18.70
N ASP A 774 -1.80 2.44 -18.30
CA ASP A 774 -2.94 2.32 -19.18
C ASP A 774 -3.20 3.64 -19.93
N VAL A 775 -3.51 3.54 -21.23
CA VAL A 775 -3.79 4.73 -22.06
C VAL A 775 -5.29 4.92 -22.18
N GLU A 776 -5.76 6.11 -21.82
CA GLU A 776 -7.16 6.50 -22.01
C GLU A 776 -7.34 7.27 -23.33
N ILE A 777 -8.13 6.73 -24.24
CA ILE A 777 -8.44 7.36 -25.53
C ILE A 777 -9.87 7.91 -25.49
N VAL A 778 -10.09 9.11 -26.03
CA VAL A 778 -11.45 9.68 -26.17
C VAL A 778 -12.29 8.76 -27.06
N CYS A 779 -13.51 8.42 -26.64
CA CYS A 779 -14.39 7.54 -27.40
C CYS A 779 -14.64 8.13 -28.81
N PRO A 780 -14.37 7.38 -29.90
CA PRO A 780 -14.48 7.91 -31.26
C PRO A 780 -15.94 8.17 -31.66
N ILE A 781 -16.91 7.47 -31.06
CA ILE A 781 -18.33 7.56 -31.40
C ILE A 781 -18.98 8.80 -30.76
N CYS A 782 -18.89 8.94 -29.44
CA CYS A 782 -19.48 10.09 -28.75
C CYS A 782 -18.52 11.27 -28.61
N LYS A 783 -17.27 11.15 -29.08
CA LYS A 783 -16.23 12.18 -28.98
C LYS A 783 -16.04 12.69 -27.54
N GLY A 784 -16.19 11.81 -26.55
CA GLY A 784 -16.08 12.15 -25.13
C GLY A 784 -17.39 12.61 -24.47
N GLN A 785 -18.46 12.83 -25.23
CA GLN A 785 -19.69 13.44 -24.73
C GLN A 785 -20.55 12.51 -23.86
N ARG A 786 -20.21 11.22 -23.75
CA ARG A 786 -20.87 10.19 -22.90
C ARG A 786 -22.30 9.81 -23.29
N TYR A 787 -23.00 10.61 -24.09
CA TYR A 787 -24.41 10.41 -24.46
C TYR A 787 -24.61 10.09 -25.95
N LYS A 788 -25.81 9.60 -26.29
CA LYS A 788 -26.29 9.52 -27.67
C LYS A 788 -26.65 10.92 -28.19
N LYS A 789 -26.58 11.12 -29.50
CA LYS A 789 -26.87 12.41 -30.15
C LYS A 789 -28.27 12.93 -29.81
N GLU A 790 -29.28 12.05 -29.80
CA GLU A 790 -30.68 12.39 -29.48
C GLU A 790 -30.87 13.04 -28.10
N ILE A 791 -30.02 12.68 -27.12
CA ILE A 791 -30.07 13.23 -25.76
C ILE A 791 -29.42 14.61 -25.72
N LEU A 792 -28.40 14.83 -26.54
CA LEU A 792 -27.68 16.10 -26.63
C LEU A 792 -28.46 17.18 -27.39
N ASP A 793 -29.50 16.78 -28.13
CA ASP A 793 -30.42 17.72 -28.77
C ASP A 793 -31.29 18.47 -27.75
N ILE A 794 -31.52 17.89 -26.56
CA ILE A 794 -32.32 18.51 -25.50
C ILE A 794 -31.52 19.60 -24.79
N LYS A 795 -32.08 20.81 -24.71
CA LYS A 795 -31.39 21.97 -24.12
C LYS A 795 -32.11 22.55 -22.91
N TYR A 796 -31.32 22.97 -21.92
CA TYR A 796 -31.74 23.77 -20.79
C TYR A 796 -30.99 25.11 -20.81
N LYS A 797 -31.71 26.24 -20.86
CA LYS A 797 -31.13 27.59 -21.06
C LYS A 797 -30.09 27.63 -22.19
N GLY A 798 -30.40 26.99 -23.32
CA GLY A 798 -29.55 26.96 -24.51
C GLY A 798 -28.38 25.97 -24.48
N LYS A 799 -28.16 25.23 -23.38
CA LYS A 799 -27.07 24.25 -23.26
C LYS A 799 -27.57 22.83 -23.03
N ASN A 800 -26.89 21.85 -23.61
CA ASN A 800 -27.20 20.43 -23.39
C ASN A 800 -26.57 19.88 -22.10
N ILE A 801 -26.91 18.65 -21.74
CA ILE A 801 -26.46 18.05 -20.48
C ILE A 801 -24.95 17.87 -20.41
N TYR A 802 -24.30 17.54 -21.53
CA TYR A 802 -22.85 17.42 -21.58
C TYR A 802 -22.17 18.78 -21.40
N GLU A 803 -22.66 19.81 -22.07
CA GLU A 803 -22.14 21.17 -21.97
C GLU A 803 -22.25 21.71 -20.53
N ILE A 804 -23.33 21.39 -19.81
CA ILE A 804 -23.44 21.73 -18.38
C ILE A 804 -22.44 20.94 -17.53
N LEU A 805 -22.21 19.67 -17.82
CA LEU A 805 -21.18 18.88 -17.14
C LEU A 805 -19.76 19.31 -17.50
N ASP A 806 -19.54 19.92 -18.67
CA ASP A 806 -18.24 20.39 -19.12
C ASP A 806 -17.91 21.82 -18.65
N MET A 807 -18.87 22.53 -18.05
CA MET A 807 -18.63 23.82 -17.38
C MET A 807 -17.66 23.67 -16.21
N SER A 808 -16.85 24.71 -16.01
CA SER A 808 -16.14 24.89 -14.76
C SER A 808 -17.13 25.13 -13.61
N ILE A 809 -16.73 24.83 -12.37
CA ILE A 809 -17.53 25.12 -11.19
C ILE A 809 -17.84 26.61 -11.06
N GLU A 810 -16.90 27.49 -11.42
CA GLU A 810 -17.08 28.94 -11.43
C GLU A 810 -18.17 29.35 -12.43
N GLU A 811 -18.13 28.85 -13.67
CA GLU A 811 -19.16 29.09 -14.68
C GLU A 811 -20.52 28.55 -14.25
N ALA A 812 -20.53 27.34 -13.67
CA ALA A 812 -21.75 26.71 -13.20
C ALA A 812 -22.38 27.45 -12.01
N ALA A 813 -21.56 28.07 -11.15
CA ALA A 813 -22.05 28.88 -10.03
C ALA A 813 -22.88 30.06 -10.55
N GLU A 814 -22.38 30.77 -11.56
CA GLU A 814 -23.11 31.88 -12.18
C GLU A 814 -24.31 31.38 -13.00
N PHE A 815 -24.17 30.28 -13.75
CA PHE A 815 -25.26 29.70 -14.55
C PHE A 815 -26.47 29.28 -13.70
N PHE A 816 -26.23 28.73 -12.49
CA PHE A 816 -27.27 28.25 -11.58
C PHE A 816 -27.69 29.24 -10.49
N LYS A 817 -27.26 30.51 -10.55
CA LYS A 817 -27.52 31.55 -9.53
C LYS A 817 -28.98 31.67 -9.08
N GLU A 818 -29.93 31.50 -10.01
CA GLU A 818 -31.37 31.54 -9.72
C GLU A 818 -31.89 30.31 -8.94
N LYS A 819 -31.19 29.18 -8.99
CA LYS A 819 -31.57 27.91 -8.33
C LYS A 819 -30.81 27.76 -7.02
N LYS A 820 -31.30 28.43 -5.97
CA LYS A 820 -30.68 28.50 -4.62
C LYS A 820 -30.04 27.19 -4.13
N ASN A 821 -30.76 26.06 -4.19
CA ASN A 821 -30.26 24.76 -3.70
C ASN A 821 -29.08 24.21 -4.51
N ILE A 822 -29.07 24.42 -5.84
CA ILE A 822 -27.98 23.99 -6.71
C ILE A 822 -26.80 24.95 -6.57
N HIS A 823 -27.08 26.26 -6.64
CA HIS A 823 -26.08 27.32 -6.52
C HIS A 823 -25.29 27.20 -5.21
N HIS A 824 -25.95 27.04 -4.07
CA HIS A 824 -25.27 26.93 -2.76
C HIS A 824 -24.21 25.83 -2.74
N LYS A 825 -24.53 24.64 -3.28
CA LYS A 825 -23.60 23.50 -3.33
C LYS A 825 -22.42 23.75 -4.27
N ILE A 826 -22.65 24.43 -5.39
CA ILE A 826 -21.60 24.77 -6.36
C ILE A 826 -20.72 25.91 -5.83
N ASP A 827 -21.31 26.89 -5.15
CA ASP A 827 -20.59 28.03 -4.58
C ASP A 827 -19.61 27.59 -3.49
N ILE A 828 -19.98 26.62 -2.64
CA ILE A 828 -19.06 26.02 -1.65
C ILE A 828 -17.81 25.44 -2.34
N LEU A 829 -17.98 24.72 -3.45
CA LEU A 829 -16.83 24.21 -4.22
C LEU A 829 -15.96 25.35 -4.74
N ASN A 830 -16.58 26.42 -5.23
CA ASN A 830 -15.87 27.59 -5.73
C ASN A 830 -15.04 28.27 -4.63
N GLN A 831 -15.64 28.47 -3.45
CA GLN A 831 -14.98 29.05 -2.28
C GLN A 831 -13.78 28.22 -1.79
N LEU A 832 -13.85 26.90 -1.94
CA LEU A 832 -12.75 25.96 -1.66
C LEU A 832 -11.63 25.95 -2.72
N GLY A 833 -11.70 26.86 -3.70
CA GLY A 833 -10.68 27.01 -4.74
C GLY A 833 -10.80 25.98 -5.87
N LEU A 834 -11.93 25.28 -6.00
CA LEU A 834 -12.17 24.31 -7.07
C LEU A 834 -12.90 24.92 -8.28
N GLY A 835 -12.98 26.25 -8.38
CA GLY A 835 -13.71 26.94 -9.46
C GLY A 835 -13.33 26.49 -10.87
N TYR A 836 -12.07 26.11 -11.08
CA TYR A 836 -11.55 25.64 -12.37
C TYR A 836 -11.91 24.19 -12.73
N VAL A 837 -12.28 23.36 -11.75
CA VAL A 837 -12.60 21.95 -11.97
C VAL A 837 -13.94 21.86 -12.68
N LYS A 838 -14.04 20.97 -13.68
CA LYS A 838 -15.31 20.79 -14.40
C LYS A 838 -16.28 19.92 -13.62
N LEU A 839 -17.59 20.22 -13.68
CA LEU A 839 -18.62 19.47 -12.95
C LEU A 839 -18.61 17.95 -13.23
N GLY A 840 -18.37 17.58 -14.48
CA GLY A 840 -18.33 16.21 -14.99
C GLY A 840 -16.93 15.60 -15.09
N GLN A 841 -15.89 16.28 -14.58
CA GLN A 841 -14.51 15.80 -14.64
C GLN A 841 -14.36 14.44 -13.98
N SER A 842 -13.65 13.52 -14.64
CA SER A 842 -13.45 12.17 -14.11
C SER A 842 -12.69 12.19 -12.78
N SER A 843 -13.17 11.43 -11.80
CA SER A 843 -12.49 11.23 -10.51
C SER A 843 -11.07 10.68 -10.65
N THR A 844 -10.77 9.93 -11.72
CA THR A 844 -9.43 9.37 -11.99
C THR A 844 -8.42 10.43 -12.43
N THR A 845 -8.91 11.60 -12.86
CA THR A 845 -8.07 12.73 -13.31
C THR A 845 -7.92 13.82 -12.25
N LEU A 846 -8.57 13.66 -11.10
CA LEU A 846 -8.45 14.61 -9.99
C LEU A 846 -7.22 14.25 -9.15
N SER A 847 -6.52 15.27 -8.68
CA SER A 847 -5.48 15.12 -7.64
C SER A 847 -6.09 14.67 -6.31
N GLY A 848 -5.27 14.11 -5.43
CA GLY A 848 -5.69 13.73 -4.08
C GLY A 848 -6.26 14.90 -3.29
N GLY A 849 -5.61 16.08 -3.37
CA GLY A 849 -6.09 17.31 -2.73
C GLY A 849 -7.38 17.88 -3.34
N GLU A 850 -7.59 17.77 -4.65
CA GLU A 850 -8.90 18.13 -5.26
C GLU A 850 -10.01 17.19 -4.80
N ALA A 851 -9.75 15.87 -4.79
CA ALA A 851 -10.69 14.88 -4.30
C ALA A 851 -11.06 15.14 -2.83
N GLN A 852 -10.08 15.44 -1.98
CA GLN A 852 -10.29 15.79 -0.58
C GLN A 852 -11.14 17.05 -0.42
N ARG A 853 -10.85 18.11 -1.18
CA ARG A 853 -11.64 19.36 -1.14
C ARG A 853 -13.08 19.16 -1.62
N ILE A 854 -13.34 18.28 -2.59
CA ILE A 854 -14.71 17.92 -3.00
C ILE A 854 -15.46 17.23 -1.86
N LYS A 855 -14.80 16.34 -1.12
CA LYS A 855 -15.38 15.70 0.07
C LYS A 855 -15.70 16.72 1.16
N LEU A 856 -14.76 17.64 1.40
CA LEU A 856 -14.96 18.76 2.33
C LEU A 856 -16.16 19.63 1.93
N ALA A 857 -16.29 19.95 0.64
CA ALA A 857 -17.44 20.69 0.11
C ALA A 857 -18.77 19.98 0.32
N ALA A 858 -18.80 18.67 0.11
CA ALA A 858 -19.99 17.84 0.30
C ALA A 858 -20.46 17.82 1.76
N GLU A 859 -19.53 17.90 2.71
CA GLU A 859 -19.82 17.96 4.14
C GLU A 859 -20.20 19.37 4.61
N LEU A 860 -19.52 20.41 4.13
CA LEU A 860 -19.91 21.81 4.35
C LEU A 860 -21.38 22.04 3.96
N GLY A 861 -21.82 21.47 2.82
CA GLY A 861 -23.20 21.59 2.35
C GLY A 861 -24.25 20.85 3.20
N LYS A 862 -23.84 20.07 4.20
CA LYS A 862 -24.72 19.33 5.13
C LYS A 862 -24.69 19.87 6.56
N ILE A 863 -23.80 20.84 6.84
CA ILE A 863 -23.59 21.35 8.20
C ILE A 863 -24.89 21.88 8.79
N LYS A 864 -25.15 21.46 10.04
CA LYS A 864 -26.24 21.95 10.88
C LYS A 864 -25.67 22.42 12.21
N SER A 865 -26.16 23.55 12.69
CA SER A 865 -25.84 24.04 14.04
C SER A 865 -26.51 23.14 15.10
N GLY A 866 -25.83 22.91 16.22
CA GLY A 866 -26.33 22.10 17.34
C GLY A 866 -25.98 20.62 17.31
N THR A 867 -25.14 20.17 16.36
CA THR A 867 -24.55 18.82 16.35
C THR A 867 -23.03 18.90 16.52
N ASN A 868 -22.45 18.01 17.33
CA ASN A 868 -21.02 17.97 17.59
C ASN A 868 -20.41 16.80 16.79
N ASN A 869 -20.05 17.05 15.54
CA ASN A 869 -19.36 16.07 14.70
C ASN A 869 -17.84 16.24 14.82
N LEU A 870 -17.10 15.13 14.72
CA LEU A 870 -15.65 15.13 14.60
C LEU A 870 -15.24 14.92 13.13
N TYR A 871 -14.52 15.90 12.58
CA TYR A 871 -13.95 15.86 11.25
C TYR A 871 -12.45 15.58 11.34
N ILE A 872 -12.02 14.50 10.69
CA ILE A 872 -10.60 14.13 10.58
C ILE A 872 -10.11 14.45 9.18
N LEU A 873 -9.01 15.20 9.08
CA LEU A 873 -8.38 15.55 7.81
C LEU A 873 -6.91 15.13 7.84
N ASP A 874 -6.46 14.53 6.73
CA ASP A 874 -5.09 14.08 6.55
C ASP A 874 -4.40 14.97 5.51
N GLU A 875 -3.44 15.79 5.95
CA GLU A 875 -2.66 16.74 5.14
C GLU A 875 -3.51 17.55 4.13
N PRO A 876 -4.47 18.37 4.57
CA PRO A 876 -5.34 19.10 3.65
C PRO A 876 -4.64 20.21 2.85
N THR A 877 -3.39 20.58 3.18
CA THR A 877 -2.62 21.56 2.40
C THR A 877 -1.83 20.99 1.22
N THR A 878 -1.83 19.66 1.04
CA THR A 878 -1.13 19.01 -0.07
C THR A 878 -1.50 19.64 -1.42
N GLY A 879 -0.48 20.09 -2.16
CA GLY A 879 -0.61 20.72 -3.49
C GLY A 879 -1.31 22.07 -3.52
N LEU A 880 -1.36 22.77 -2.39
CA LEU A 880 -1.93 24.12 -2.31
C LEU A 880 -0.86 25.20 -2.27
N HIS A 881 -1.07 26.23 -3.09
CA HIS A 881 -0.37 27.50 -2.92
C HIS A 881 -0.84 28.20 -1.63
N ILE A 882 0.00 29.04 -1.01
CA ILE A 882 -0.33 29.72 0.26
C ILE A 882 -1.65 30.50 0.20
N SER A 883 -1.95 31.14 -0.94
CA SER A 883 -3.23 31.83 -1.16
C SER A 883 -4.44 30.89 -1.10
N ASP A 884 -4.27 29.63 -1.48
CA ASP A 884 -5.32 28.61 -1.43
C ASP A 884 -5.40 27.98 -0.03
N ILE A 885 -4.27 27.85 0.69
CA ILE A 885 -4.26 27.50 2.13
C ILE A 885 -5.07 28.52 2.93
N LYS A 886 -4.95 29.82 2.63
CA LYS A 886 -5.76 30.87 3.26
C LYS A 886 -7.26 30.65 3.08
N LYS A 887 -7.71 30.22 1.90
CA LYS A 887 -9.13 29.89 1.62
C LYS A 887 -9.56 28.64 2.37
N LEU A 888 -8.72 27.60 2.37
CA LEU A 888 -8.97 26.36 3.10
C LEU A 888 -9.15 26.62 4.60
N LEU A 889 -8.24 27.39 5.22
CA LEU A 889 -8.32 27.76 6.64
C LEU A 889 -9.61 28.50 6.96
N LYS A 890 -10.06 29.41 6.07
CA LYS A 890 -11.37 30.07 6.22
C LYS A 890 -12.50 29.03 6.28
N CYS A 891 -12.47 28.02 5.42
CA CYS A 891 -13.47 26.95 5.43
C CYS A 891 -13.38 26.05 6.65
N LEU A 892 -12.18 25.69 7.12
CA LEU A 892 -12.00 24.90 8.35
C LEU A 892 -12.55 25.66 9.56
N ASN A 893 -12.26 26.95 9.67
CA ASN A 893 -12.78 27.79 10.74
C ASN A 893 -14.32 27.83 10.76
N LEU A 894 -14.99 27.79 9.60
CA LEU A 894 -16.46 27.72 9.55
C LEU A 894 -17.03 26.45 10.19
N PHE A 895 -16.33 25.31 10.13
CA PHE A 895 -16.77 24.10 10.85
C PHE A 895 -16.69 24.30 12.37
N VAL A 896 -15.57 24.87 12.85
CA VAL A 896 -15.37 25.14 14.28
C VAL A 896 -16.40 26.14 14.80
N GLU A 897 -16.65 27.22 14.07
CA GLU A 897 -17.66 28.24 14.40
C GLU A 897 -19.08 27.67 14.49
N LYS A 898 -19.35 26.55 13.82
CA LYS A 898 -20.64 25.84 13.89
C LYS A 898 -20.73 24.84 15.04
N GLY A 899 -19.68 24.73 15.86
CA GLY A 899 -19.60 23.87 17.03
C GLY A 899 -19.00 22.48 16.75
N HIS A 900 -18.44 22.25 15.56
CA HIS A 900 -17.81 20.97 15.23
C HIS A 900 -16.35 20.92 15.68
N SER A 901 -15.81 19.71 15.83
CA SER A 901 -14.41 19.48 16.19
C SER A 901 -13.62 19.09 14.95
N LEU A 902 -12.41 19.63 14.81
CA LEU A 902 -11.51 19.33 13.70
C LEU A 902 -10.22 18.74 14.23
N LEU A 903 -9.86 17.55 13.75
CA LEU A 903 -8.58 16.90 14.02
C LEU A 903 -7.81 16.76 12.71
N VAL A 904 -6.73 17.52 12.56
CA VAL A 904 -6.01 17.68 11.30
C VAL A 904 -4.58 17.20 11.45
N ILE A 905 -4.14 16.25 10.61
CA ILE A 905 -2.71 15.90 10.50
C ILE A 905 -2.05 16.92 9.58
N GLU A 906 -1.05 17.67 10.09
CA GLU A 906 -0.37 18.69 9.30
C GLU A 906 1.10 18.89 9.67
N HIS A 907 1.84 19.35 8.66
CA HIS A 907 3.23 19.77 8.70
C HIS A 907 3.39 21.24 8.28
N ASN A 908 2.40 21.82 7.59
CA ASN A 908 2.47 23.17 7.09
C ASN A 908 2.38 24.21 8.23
N LEU A 909 3.43 25.02 8.37
CA LEU A 909 3.55 26.02 9.43
C LEU A 909 2.40 27.05 9.42
N GLU A 910 1.82 27.36 8.25
CA GLU A 910 0.70 28.30 8.15
C GLU A 910 -0.59 27.73 8.76
N VAL A 911 -0.78 26.41 8.72
CA VAL A 911 -1.91 25.75 9.41
C VAL A 911 -1.61 25.60 10.89
N LEU A 912 -0.40 25.16 11.24
CA LEU A 912 -0.02 24.96 12.64
C LEU A 912 -0.11 26.26 13.45
N LYS A 913 0.38 27.38 12.92
CA LYS A 913 0.30 28.68 13.61
C LYS A 913 -1.14 29.18 13.80
N THR A 914 -2.09 28.72 12.97
CA THR A 914 -3.51 29.10 13.05
C THR A 914 -4.36 28.13 13.86
N ALA A 915 -3.82 26.95 14.24
CA ALA A 915 -4.50 25.97 15.06
C ALA A 915 -4.79 26.47 16.48
N ASP A 916 -5.87 25.99 17.10
CA ASP A 916 -6.15 26.33 18.50
C ASP A 916 -5.31 25.47 19.45
N HIS A 917 -5.01 24.22 19.05
CA HIS A 917 -4.26 23.25 19.83
C HIS A 917 -3.37 22.40 18.92
N ILE A 918 -2.15 22.09 19.35
CA ILE A 918 -1.20 21.21 18.67
C ILE A 918 -0.86 20.03 19.57
N ILE A 919 -0.78 18.85 18.96
CA ILE A 919 -0.20 17.63 19.54
C ILE A 919 1.01 17.26 18.69
N ASP A 920 2.21 17.43 19.23
CA ASP A 920 3.46 17.16 18.52
C ASP A 920 4.01 15.78 18.86
N LEU A 921 4.11 14.90 17.85
CA LEU A 921 4.62 13.53 18.01
C LEU A 921 6.07 13.41 17.53
N GLY A 922 6.90 12.74 18.31
CA GLY A 922 8.33 12.58 18.01
C GLY A 922 9.07 11.83 19.14
N PRO A 923 10.31 12.22 19.47
CA PRO A 923 11.12 13.28 18.85
C PRO A 923 11.61 12.93 17.43
N GLU A 924 11.74 11.65 17.12
CA GLU A 924 12.16 11.15 15.80
C GLU A 924 11.09 10.25 15.14
N GLY A 925 11.42 9.67 13.98
CA GLY A 925 10.59 8.68 13.29
C GLY A 925 10.90 7.23 13.70
N GLY A 926 9.97 6.31 13.43
CA GLY A 926 10.17 4.87 13.63
C GLY A 926 10.32 4.49 15.11
N LYS A 927 11.30 3.62 15.42
CA LYS A 927 11.52 3.07 16.77
C LYS A 927 11.79 4.11 17.85
N ASN A 928 12.43 5.22 17.46
CA ASN A 928 12.78 6.35 18.33
C ASN A 928 11.66 7.42 18.42
N GLY A 929 10.57 7.23 17.69
CA GLY A 929 9.37 8.06 17.75
C GLY A 929 8.27 7.44 18.62
N GLY A 930 7.06 7.97 18.44
CA GLY A 930 5.87 7.47 19.11
C GLY A 930 5.69 7.99 20.53
N TYR A 931 6.27 9.15 20.85
CA TYR A 931 6.03 9.91 22.08
C TYR A 931 5.32 11.24 21.77
N VAL A 932 4.59 11.76 22.76
CA VAL A 932 4.14 13.16 22.74
C VAL A 932 5.29 14.03 23.23
N VAL A 933 5.83 14.86 22.34
CA VAL A 933 6.97 15.76 22.65
C VAL A 933 6.46 17.05 23.26
N ALA A 934 5.38 17.60 22.70
CA ALA A 934 4.73 18.81 23.18
C ALA A 934 3.23 18.74 22.91
N GLN A 935 2.45 19.36 23.79
CA GLN A 935 1.02 19.49 23.62
C GLN A 935 0.56 20.82 24.21
N GLY A 936 -0.24 21.58 23.47
CA GLY A 936 -0.75 22.88 23.91
C GLY A 936 -1.12 23.79 22.76
N THR A 937 -1.27 25.07 23.04
CA THR A 937 -1.35 26.13 22.03
C THR A 937 -0.04 26.22 21.23
N PRO A 938 -0.06 26.76 19.99
CA PRO A 938 1.17 27.00 19.22
C PRO A 938 2.24 27.81 19.97
N GLU A 939 1.84 28.75 20.83
CA GLU A 939 2.75 29.52 21.69
C GLU A 939 3.41 28.66 22.77
N GLU A 940 2.67 27.74 23.38
CA GLU A 940 3.24 26.81 24.36
C GLU A 940 4.20 25.80 23.71
N VAL A 941 3.82 25.27 22.55
CA VAL A 941 4.66 24.32 21.78
C VAL A 941 5.97 24.96 21.32
N LYS A 942 5.95 26.26 20.97
CA LYS A 942 7.14 27.05 20.61
C LYS A 942 8.19 27.13 21.73
N GLU A 943 7.79 27.06 23.00
CA GLU A 943 8.71 27.16 24.14
C GLU A 943 9.37 25.81 24.50
N VAL A 944 8.87 24.69 23.96
CA VAL A 944 9.44 23.35 24.19
C VAL A 944 10.65 23.14 23.29
N LYS A 945 11.84 22.97 23.88
CA LYS A 945 13.11 22.86 23.13
C LYS A 945 13.26 21.54 22.39
N GLU A 946 12.66 20.48 22.93
CA GLU A 946 12.67 19.13 22.36
C GLU A 946 11.74 19.03 21.14
N SER A 947 10.79 19.96 20.99
CA SER A 947 9.86 19.99 19.87
C SER A 947 10.52 20.59 18.62
N VAL A 948 10.78 19.72 17.64
CA VAL A 948 11.22 20.16 16.31
C VAL A 948 10.16 21.10 15.71
N THR A 949 8.88 20.79 15.86
CA THR A 949 7.79 21.65 15.40
C THR A 949 7.83 23.03 16.06
N GLY A 950 8.09 23.09 17.38
CA GLY A 950 8.27 24.32 18.15
C GLY A 950 9.40 25.21 17.63
N GLU A 951 10.54 24.63 17.26
CA GLU A 951 11.69 25.37 16.70
C GLU A 951 11.32 26.13 15.41
N PHE A 952 10.53 25.51 14.53
CA PHE A 952 10.09 26.13 13.28
C PHE A 952 8.91 27.09 13.50
N LEU A 953 8.00 26.78 14.43
CA LEU A 953 6.92 27.69 14.84
C LEU A 953 7.47 29.01 15.37
N LYS A 954 8.60 29.00 16.09
CA LYS A 954 9.29 30.20 16.56
C LYS A 954 9.65 31.20 15.47
N LYS A 955 9.84 30.75 14.22
CA LYS A 955 10.21 31.61 13.08
C LYS A 955 9.00 32.30 12.44
N VAL A 956 7.79 31.79 12.68
CA VAL A 956 6.54 32.26 12.05
C VAL A 956 5.54 32.88 13.04
N LEU A 957 5.76 32.74 14.35
CA LEU A 957 4.97 33.29 15.46
C LEU A 957 5.61 34.51 16.12
#